data_AF-A0A5C5ZE16-F1
#
_entry.id   AF-A0A5C5ZE16-F1
#
_cell.length_a   1.000
_cell.length_b   1.000
_cell.length_c   1.000
_cell.angle_alpha   90.00
_cell.angle_beta   90.00
_cell.angle_gamma   90.00
#
_symmetry.space_group_name_H-M   'P 1'
#
loop_
_entity.id
_entity.type
_entity.pdbx_description
1 polymer ?
#
loop_
_entity_poly.entity_id
_entity_poly.type
_entity_poly.pdbx_seq_one_letter_code
_entity_poly.pdbx_strand_id
1 'polypeptide(L)'
;MTQRRRPPLSNGSGRRLSFESLEGRAMLSLTHLYTFNDGTADDSVGTAHGTLVNGAAVLDQKLALQNSGVTSGDSANVQYVQLPANLLTTADATIEFWFQAGQSENWTRVFDFGNKVGGAGDSYLFYSQQSGAGDSRATLHPSSVAETVASSSTTDDGAPHQVAVVMDAANGAFRLHVDGQLVSSVPMGRGSNGLSINDTLNFLGRSLFDADPGFTGLIDEVRIYDHALTAGEITVSAAEGPAVVPLPGDYDRSGVVDAADRVVWVTNYGSESNLEADGNGDGRVDAADYAVWRDNLGLGEPTPPSQVLEDESLTVPSLSRSIIELTGRSELHLTSATNPLTAEVRLNSPDAWLFFENVKPTEVMSDYLMNVRVNGAAAFAGINVRVVQHGVGTVVIPQDYRFVPLEVFTGPQFTGDSAELDVYTYYNTPATLGVLQQNASSFVLKRGYMATIASDANARYSQVYVAQDHDLEIALLPEQFDNQVRFIRVLPWRWVAKKGASDIGPETLDASWFYNWNNSEDSTLDYEYVPIRQQRWWPAYPTNKEEVTHLLGYNEPNNPVEDAYTSLGNGSVDTAIAVWPELLQSGLRVGSPAVTDGGKAWLYEFMDKAIAADLRVDYIAIHNYQAGQSAASLKSWLQDVYDRYHLPIWITEFNNGANWTGGADPTYAQNAQWVADITEMMDTTPWIERYSIYSRVEAVREMTYSDGSLTPAGQVYHNNDSPIGYVQEIPANHPTSGRSIASYAFDDDAHDQSGYGYNGYVAGVPRYATDPTQGQVIDLGGDSHVQLPEGVASGDGFTFAGWVNWDGGGNWQRIFDFGNDTSSYMFLTPSNGSSMRFAIKDGGGEQTVQTATLPVDQWTHVAVTLGGGSAKLYVNGALVATNNSLTITPSDFAPTNNYLGKSQFTNDPLLNGQLNDVLVTDYALTATQIAGLMANTPPVFAAAEVNLGPAPIDTPFSGSLAGLATDADPGDSVTYAKANGPAWLTVAANGALSGTPTDPGLATQEFVVAATDSRGAVSYTVVTIPLQGAVGRGPVLAFSADEQADAPQAIIDAPIAAAAQVDLNLLLTLDHLDATDDAWASLAEPVAAGAEIDEAAQADLNAAQFDGAFASL
;
A
#
# COMPACT_ATOMS: atom_id res chain seq x y z
N MET A 1 68.51 -28.45 15.36
CA MET A 1 69.74 -28.17 14.59
C MET A 1 69.99 -29.30 13.61
N THR A 2 70.26 -28.93 12.37
CA THR A 2 70.77 -29.74 11.25
C THR A 2 71.73 -30.87 11.64
N GLN A 3 71.63 -32.05 11.01
CA GLN A 3 72.57 -32.46 9.93
C GLN A 3 72.47 -33.93 9.47
N ARG A 4 72.53 -34.06 8.14
CA ARG A 4 73.36 -34.97 7.31
C ARG A 4 72.87 -36.37 6.90
N ARG A 5 72.86 -36.48 5.56
CA ARG A 5 73.48 -37.48 4.65
C ARG A 5 72.75 -38.81 4.38
N ARG A 6 72.54 -39.06 3.07
CA ARG A 6 72.13 -40.33 2.42
C ARG A 6 73.29 -41.33 2.36
N PRO A 7 73.01 -42.65 2.43
CA PRO A 7 73.28 -43.59 1.31
C PRO A 7 72.22 -44.74 1.15
N PRO A 8 72.36 -45.68 0.17
CA PRO A 8 71.23 -46.38 -0.48
C PRO A 8 71.07 -47.91 -0.22
N LEU A 9 69.87 -48.40 -0.59
CA LEU A 9 69.40 -49.74 -1.06
C LEU A 9 69.46 -51.04 -0.21
N SER A 10 68.25 -51.63 -0.11
CA SER A 10 67.86 -53.07 -0.18
C SER A 10 67.52 -53.88 1.08
N ASN A 11 66.37 -54.56 0.95
CA ASN A 11 65.85 -55.80 1.57
C ASN A 11 65.60 -55.91 3.08
N GLY A 12 64.35 -56.25 3.42
CA GLY A 12 64.03 -57.01 4.65
C GLY A 12 62.67 -56.71 5.28
N SER A 13 61.64 -57.45 4.84
CA SER A 13 60.37 -57.79 5.51
C SER A 13 60.19 -57.39 7.00
N GLY A 14 59.07 -56.73 7.31
CA GLY A 14 58.48 -56.77 8.67
C GLY A 14 57.54 -55.62 9.03
N ARG A 15 56.23 -55.84 8.83
CA ARG A 15 55.05 -55.19 9.45
C ARG A 15 54.96 -53.65 9.42
N ARG A 16 54.20 -53.15 8.44
CA ARG A 16 53.41 -51.91 8.58
C ARG A 16 52.12 -52.23 9.33
N LEU A 17 51.83 -51.48 10.38
CA LEU A 17 50.46 -51.32 10.90
C LEU A 17 49.84 -50.19 10.08
N SER A 18 48.88 -50.54 9.24
CA SER A 18 47.90 -49.60 8.69
C SER A 18 46.82 -49.38 9.75
N PHE A 19 46.55 -48.12 10.08
CA PHE A 19 45.25 -47.76 10.62
C PHE A 19 44.34 -47.57 9.40
N GLU A 20 43.55 -48.59 9.12
CA GLU A 20 42.37 -48.48 8.26
C GLU A 20 41.34 -47.61 8.99
N SER A 21 40.70 -46.69 8.26
CA SER A 21 39.61 -45.86 8.76
C SER A 21 38.39 -46.73 9.08
N LEU A 22 37.72 -46.38 10.17
CA LEU A 22 36.60 -47.11 10.76
C LEU A 22 35.27 -46.94 10.00
N GLU A 23 35.24 -46.22 8.87
CA GLU A 23 34.01 -46.00 8.08
C GLU A 23 33.73 -47.09 7.04
N GLY A 24 34.64 -48.07 6.88
CA GLY A 24 34.53 -49.12 5.86
C GLY A 24 33.83 -50.42 6.26
N ARG A 25 32.99 -50.47 7.32
CA ARG A 25 32.40 -51.75 7.79
C ARG A 25 30.89 -51.81 8.08
N ALA A 26 30.07 -50.82 7.73
CA ALA A 26 28.61 -50.92 7.92
C ALA A 26 27.76 -50.89 6.62
N MET A 27 28.33 -50.59 5.45
CA MET A 27 27.56 -50.45 4.19
C MET A 27 27.48 -51.73 3.32
N LEU A 28 27.90 -52.89 3.82
CA LEU A 28 27.81 -54.15 3.05
C LEU A 28 26.51 -54.93 3.25
N SER A 29 25.54 -54.38 3.99
CA SER A 29 24.31 -55.10 4.38
C SER A 29 23.01 -54.28 4.34
N LEU A 30 23.07 -52.98 4.06
CA LEU A 30 21.92 -52.16 3.67
C LEU A 30 21.70 -52.35 2.17
N THR A 31 20.55 -52.89 1.77
CA THR A 31 20.27 -53.20 0.36
C THR A 31 19.39 -52.17 -0.31
N HIS A 32 18.53 -51.48 0.43
CA HIS A 32 17.67 -50.41 -0.09
C HIS A 32 17.52 -49.27 0.92
N LEU A 33 17.52 -48.03 0.42
CA LEU A 33 17.38 -46.81 1.22
C LEU A 33 16.50 -45.79 0.49
N TYR A 34 15.34 -45.48 1.06
CA TYR A 34 14.41 -44.47 0.55
C TYR A 34 14.39 -43.29 1.52
N THR A 35 15.06 -42.20 1.16
CA THR A 35 15.22 -41.01 2.03
C THR A 35 14.18 -39.93 1.80
N PHE A 36 13.55 -39.89 0.61
CA PHE A 36 12.64 -38.83 0.16
C PHE A 36 13.23 -37.40 0.14
N ASN A 37 14.48 -37.20 0.59
CA ASN A 37 15.14 -35.89 0.65
C ASN A 37 15.30 -35.20 -0.72
N ASP A 38 15.33 -35.97 -1.81
CA ASP A 38 15.46 -35.45 -3.17
C ASP A 38 14.10 -35.17 -3.85
N GLY A 39 12.99 -35.27 -3.10
CA GLY A 39 11.64 -35.10 -3.62
C GLY A 39 11.10 -36.33 -4.35
N THR A 40 11.82 -37.45 -4.37
CA THR A 40 11.45 -38.66 -5.10
C THR A 40 11.27 -39.86 -4.16
N ALA A 41 10.74 -40.97 -4.68
CA ALA A 41 10.70 -42.26 -3.99
C ALA A 41 11.83 -43.19 -4.47
N ASP A 42 12.97 -42.62 -4.87
CA ASP A 42 14.08 -43.38 -5.43
C ASP A 42 14.88 -44.11 -4.34
N ASP A 43 15.29 -45.33 -4.67
CA ASP A 43 16.22 -46.11 -3.85
C ASP A 43 17.64 -45.56 -4.03
N SER A 44 18.15 -44.89 -3.01
CA SER A 44 19.45 -44.20 -2.99
C SER A 44 20.66 -45.14 -2.78
N VAL A 45 20.41 -46.39 -2.39
CA VAL A 45 21.46 -47.41 -2.18
C VAL A 45 21.38 -48.52 -3.22
N GLY A 46 20.17 -48.97 -3.56
CA GLY A 46 19.92 -49.99 -4.57
C GLY A 46 19.42 -49.42 -5.90
N THR A 47 18.61 -50.19 -6.61
CA THR A 47 18.00 -49.81 -7.90
C THR A 47 16.49 -50.00 -7.90
N ALA A 48 15.91 -50.25 -6.73
CA ALA A 48 14.51 -50.61 -6.59
C ALA A 48 13.62 -49.37 -6.38
N HIS A 49 13.69 -48.41 -7.30
CA HIS A 49 12.94 -47.15 -7.20
C HIS A 49 11.44 -47.37 -7.03
N GLY A 50 10.84 -46.63 -6.09
CA GLY A 50 9.41 -46.62 -5.82
C GLY A 50 8.65 -45.73 -6.80
N THR A 51 7.36 -46.04 -7.00
CA THR A 51 6.45 -45.20 -7.79
C THR A 51 5.39 -44.60 -6.87
N LEU A 52 5.30 -43.27 -6.84
CA LEU A 52 4.21 -42.55 -6.16
C LEU A 52 2.89 -42.76 -6.90
N VAL A 53 1.80 -43.10 -6.20
CA VAL A 53 0.49 -43.42 -6.80
C VAL A 53 -0.63 -42.53 -6.22
N ASN A 54 -1.57 -42.13 -7.09
CA ASN A 54 -2.82 -41.42 -6.77
C ASN A 54 -2.66 -40.12 -5.96
N GLY A 55 -1.57 -39.38 -6.17
CA GLY A 55 -1.32 -38.12 -5.47
C GLY A 55 -0.55 -38.27 -4.16
N ALA A 56 0.01 -39.45 -3.86
CA ALA A 56 1.11 -39.56 -2.92
C ALA A 56 2.21 -38.57 -3.32
N ALA A 57 2.68 -37.76 -2.37
CA ALA A 57 3.62 -36.69 -2.61
C ALA A 57 4.76 -36.74 -1.61
N VAL A 58 5.92 -36.24 -2.01
CA VAL A 58 7.01 -35.94 -1.09
C VAL A 58 6.89 -34.47 -0.70
N LEU A 59 6.64 -34.20 0.57
CA LEU A 59 6.49 -32.87 1.15
C LEU A 59 7.46 -32.76 2.33
N ASP A 60 8.18 -31.64 2.42
CA ASP A 60 9.16 -31.39 3.48
C ASP A 60 10.17 -32.54 3.66
N GLN A 61 10.63 -33.12 2.53
CA GLN A 61 11.56 -34.26 2.49
C GLN A 61 10.98 -35.57 3.06
N LYS A 62 9.66 -35.69 3.21
CA LYS A 62 8.97 -36.88 3.73
C LYS A 62 7.91 -37.34 2.75
N LEU A 63 7.67 -38.64 2.69
CA LEU A 63 6.50 -39.16 1.98
C LEU A 63 5.23 -38.84 2.78
N ALA A 64 4.35 -38.02 2.21
CA ALA A 64 3.08 -37.62 2.80
C ALA A 64 1.92 -38.37 2.14
N LEU A 65 1.09 -39.02 2.96
CA LEU A 65 -0.06 -39.80 2.53
C LEU A 65 -1.34 -39.36 3.25
N GLN A 66 -2.40 -39.12 2.47
CA GLN A 66 -3.70 -38.64 2.93
C GLN A 66 -4.80 -39.63 2.55
N ASN A 67 -5.00 -40.65 3.38
CA ASN A 67 -5.94 -41.75 3.14
C ASN A 67 -7.10 -41.80 4.13
N SER A 68 -7.42 -40.69 4.80
CA SER A 68 -8.50 -40.67 5.79
C SER A 68 -9.83 -41.03 5.14
N GLY A 69 -10.48 -42.09 5.65
CA GLY A 69 -11.72 -42.62 5.08
C GLY A 69 -11.57 -43.36 3.74
N VAL A 70 -10.35 -43.59 3.26
CA VAL A 70 -10.05 -44.28 2.00
C VAL A 70 -9.55 -45.70 2.29
N THR A 71 -10.17 -46.72 1.69
CA THR A 71 -9.73 -48.11 1.86
C THR A 71 -8.65 -48.48 0.85
N SER A 72 -7.81 -49.46 1.20
CA SER A 72 -6.72 -49.94 0.33
C SER A 72 -7.21 -50.57 -0.98
N GLY A 73 -8.47 -51.00 -1.03
CA GLY A 73 -9.14 -51.49 -2.23
C GLY A 73 -9.64 -50.40 -3.18
N ASP A 74 -9.71 -49.14 -2.75
CA ASP A 74 -10.05 -48.01 -3.61
C ASP A 74 -8.85 -47.58 -4.45
N SER A 75 -8.53 -48.41 -5.45
CA SER A 75 -7.36 -48.25 -6.32
C SER A 75 -7.29 -46.91 -7.08
N ALA A 76 -8.38 -46.13 -7.12
CA ALA A 76 -8.39 -44.81 -7.76
C ALA A 76 -7.95 -43.69 -6.81
N ASN A 77 -8.15 -43.85 -5.50
CA ASN A 77 -7.99 -42.76 -4.52
C ASN A 77 -6.96 -43.06 -3.44
N VAL A 78 -6.66 -44.33 -3.15
CA VAL A 78 -5.66 -44.66 -2.12
C VAL A 78 -4.28 -44.20 -2.59
N GLN A 79 -3.64 -43.36 -1.77
CA GLN A 79 -2.29 -42.85 -1.95
C GLN A 79 -1.29 -43.83 -1.35
N TYR A 80 -0.27 -44.20 -2.11
CA TYR A 80 0.77 -45.13 -1.64
C TYR A 80 2.01 -45.07 -2.53
N VAL A 81 3.09 -45.72 -2.09
CA VAL A 81 4.25 -46.00 -2.93
C VAL A 81 4.25 -47.47 -3.32
N GLN A 82 4.27 -47.73 -4.62
CA GLN A 82 4.52 -49.06 -5.17
C GLN A 82 6.04 -49.29 -5.22
N LEU A 83 6.54 -50.24 -4.42
CA LEU A 83 7.92 -50.69 -4.54
C LEU A 83 8.05 -51.90 -5.48
N PRO A 84 9.21 -52.11 -6.12
CA PRO A 84 9.46 -53.29 -6.95
C PRO A 84 9.40 -54.61 -6.16
N ALA A 85 9.21 -55.71 -6.89
CA ALA A 85 9.18 -57.06 -6.32
C ALA A 85 10.57 -57.58 -5.90
N ASN A 86 10.62 -58.50 -4.93
CA ASN A 86 11.83 -59.20 -4.46
C ASN A 86 12.87 -58.31 -3.75
N LEU A 87 12.42 -57.41 -2.88
CA LEU A 87 13.27 -56.59 -2.00
C LEU A 87 13.89 -57.43 -0.87
N LEU A 88 13.21 -58.49 -0.43
CA LEU A 88 13.67 -59.37 0.64
C LEU A 88 14.36 -60.62 0.07
N THR A 89 15.66 -60.53 -0.17
CA THR A 89 16.43 -61.55 -0.91
C THR A 89 16.95 -62.72 -0.06
N THR A 90 16.84 -62.61 1.27
CA THR A 90 17.38 -63.56 2.26
C THR A 90 16.31 -63.93 3.31
N ALA A 91 16.56 -64.99 4.08
CA ALA A 91 15.68 -65.43 5.15
C ALA A 91 15.86 -64.61 6.46
N ASP A 92 17.01 -63.95 6.60
CA ASP A 92 17.28 -62.99 7.66
C ASP A 92 17.12 -61.59 7.05
N ALA A 93 16.31 -60.70 7.62
CA ALA A 93 16.19 -59.34 7.12
C ALA A 93 15.65 -58.39 8.19
N THR A 94 15.95 -57.10 8.02
CA THR A 94 15.36 -56.02 8.83
C THR A 94 14.74 -54.98 7.91
N ILE A 95 13.50 -54.59 8.19
CA ILE A 95 12.90 -53.37 7.64
C ILE A 95 12.82 -52.37 8.78
N GLU A 96 13.52 -51.26 8.65
CA GLU A 96 13.58 -50.16 9.61
C GLU A 96 13.04 -48.88 8.96
N PHE A 97 12.23 -48.11 9.67
CA PHE A 97 11.62 -46.90 9.13
C PHE A 97 11.27 -45.90 10.22
N TRP A 98 11.23 -44.62 9.83
CA TRP A 98 10.78 -43.50 10.63
C TRP A 98 9.46 -42.98 10.08
N PHE A 99 8.47 -42.80 10.94
CA PHE A 99 7.16 -42.33 10.52
C PHE A 99 6.44 -41.56 11.63
N GLN A 100 5.44 -40.80 11.23
CA GLN A 100 4.51 -40.11 12.12
C GLN A 100 3.08 -40.39 11.63
N ALA A 101 2.28 -41.08 12.45
CA ALA A 101 0.91 -41.38 12.10
C ALA A 101 -0.01 -40.16 12.32
N GLY A 102 -0.90 -39.89 11.37
CA GLY A 102 -2.05 -39.00 11.56
C GLY A 102 -3.24 -39.73 12.18
N GLN A 103 -4.44 -39.15 12.10
CA GLN A 103 -5.70 -39.82 12.47
C GLN A 103 -5.89 -41.08 11.62
N SER A 104 -5.47 -42.23 12.17
CA SER A 104 -5.42 -43.50 11.45
C SER A 104 -6.43 -44.47 12.03
N GLU A 105 -7.16 -45.15 11.16
CA GLU A 105 -8.09 -46.20 11.56
C GLU A 105 -7.35 -47.51 11.88
N ASN A 106 -8.01 -48.42 12.60
CA ASN A 106 -7.45 -49.73 12.86
C ASN A 106 -7.05 -50.45 11.56
N TRP A 107 -5.89 -51.09 11.56
CA TRP A 107 -5.35 -51.92 10.48
C TRP A 107 -4.74 -51.18 9.28
N THR A 108 -4.57 -49.86 9.33
CA THR A 108 -3.70 -49.18 8.36
C THR A 108 -2.29 -49.75 8.38
N ARG A 109 -1.63 -49.82 7.21
CA ARG A 109 -0.27 -50.37 7.07
C ARG A 109 0.73 -49.29 6.70
N VAL A 110 1.76 -49.11 7.52
CA VAL A 110 2.90 -48.24 7.16
C VAL A 110 3.66 -48.88 5.99
N PHE A 111 3.87 -50.19 6.06
CA PHE A 111 4.28 -51.00 4.91
C PHE A 111 3.54 -52.36 4.91
N ASP A 112 3.36 -52.94 3.73
CA ASP A 112 2.82 -54.29 3.54
C ASP A 112 3.46 -54.98 2.32
N PHE A 113 4.24 -56.02 2.56
CA PHE A 113 5.01 -56.77 1.57
C PHE A 113 4.46 -58.20 1.46
N GLY A 114 4.12 -58.65 0.26
CA GLY A 114 3.51 -59.97 0.09
C GLY A 114 3.21 -60.31 -1.36
N ASN A 115 2.25 -61.21 -1.60
CA ASN A 115 2.07 -61.83 -2.92
C ASN A 115 0.70 -61.67 -3.57
N LYS A 116 -0.27 -61.09 -2.87
CA LYS A 116 -1.65 -61.00 -3.35
C LYS A 116 -2.41 -59.86 -2.70
N VAL A 117 -3.07 -59.04 -3.53
CA VAL A 117 -4.06 -58.04 -3.10
C VAL A 117 -5.49 -58.60 -3.08
N GLY A 118 -6.34 -58.05 -2.22
CA GLY A 118 -7.76 -58.43 -2.09
C GLY A 118 -8.10 -59.03 -0.73
N GLY A 119 -8.25 -60.36 -0.70
CA GLY A 119 -8.57 -61.14 0.51
C GLY A 119 -7.32 -61.58 1.29
N ALA A 120 -7.50 -62.44 2.30
CA ALA A 120 -6.39 -62.90 3.15
C ALA A 120 -5.27 -63.49 2.28
N GLY A 121 -4.09 -62.89 2.35
CA GLY A 121 -2.92 -63.28 1.55
C GLY A 121 -2.41 -64.67 1.93
N ASP A 122 -1.62 -65.27 1.04
CA ASP A 122 -0.94 -66.56 1.29
C ASP A 122 0.53 -66.36 1.69
N SER A 123 1.09 -65.16 1.53
CA SER A 123 2.38 -64.76 2.07
C SER A 123 2.43 -63.26 2.30
N TYR A 124 2.72 -62.79 3.51
CA TYR A 124 2.82 -61.35 3.81
C TYR A 124 3.67 -61.02 5.05
N LEU A 125 4.23 -59.81 5.05
CA LEU A 125 4.91 -59.15 6.16
C LEU A 125 4.45 -57.70 6.19
N PHE A 126 3.89 -57.26 7.31
CA PHE A 126 3.47 -55.87 7.48
C PHE A 126 3.77 -55.33 8.86
N TYR A 127 3.69 -54.01 8.98
CA TYR A 127 3.55 -53.30 10.25
C TYR A 127 2.30 -52.41 10.26
N SER A 128 1.59 -52.44 11.37
CA SER A 128 0.47 -51.54 11.66
C SER A 128 0.69 -50.86 13.00
N GLN A 129 0.55 -49.54 13.02
CA GLN A 129 0.69 -48.68 14.19
C GLN A 129 -0.48 -48.83 15.18
N GLN A 130 -1.63 -49.31 14.69
CA GLN A 130 -2.79 -49.63 15.52
C GLN A 130 -3.62 -50.75 14.89
N SER A 131 -3.75 -51.87 15.62
CA SER A 131 -4.63 -52.97 15.26
C SER A 131 -5.98 -52.88 15.99
N GLY A 132 -6.98 -53.64 15.52
CA GLY A 132 -8.28 -53.77 16.19
C GLY A 132 -8.25 -54.37 17.61
N ALA A 133 -7.08 -54.81 18.09
CA ALA A 133 -6.87 -55.24 19.48
C ALA A 133 -6.29 -54.14 20.39
N GLY A 134 -6.00 -52.94 19.85
CA GLY A 134 -5.43 -51.82 20.61
C GLY A 134 -3.92 -51.92 20.85
N ASP A 135 -3.17 -52.46 19.88
CA ASP A 135 -1.71 -52.59 19.90
C ASP A 135 -1.10 -52.22 18.53
N SER A 136 0.16 -51.76 18.50
CA SER A 136 0.92 -51.82 17.24
C SER A 136 1.39 -53.26 17.04
N ARG A 137 1.50 -53.72 15.79
CA ARG A 137 2.03 -55.05 15.53
C ARG A 137 2.73 -55.18 14.19
N ALA A 138 3.84 -55.90 14.22
CA ALA A 138 4.43 -56.53 13.06
C ALA A 138 3.88 -57.95 12.93
N THR A 139 3.56 -58.36 11.70
CA THR A 139 2.98 -59.68 11.45
C THR A 139 3.69 -60.34 10.28
N LEU A 140 4.10 -61.59 10.49
CA LEU A 140 4.77 -62.42 9.51
C LEU A 140 3.90 -63.65 9.21
N HIS A 141 3.53 -63.82 7.95
CA HIS A 141 2.83 -65.00 7.47
C HIS A 141 3.54 -65.55 6.23
N PRO A 142 4.42 -66.56 6.39
CA PRO A 142 4.98 -67.31 5.27
C PRO A 142 3.98 -68.39 4.80
N SER A 143 3.93 -68.67 3.50
CA SER A 143 2.96 -69.64 2.95
C SER A 143 3.02 -70.99 3.64
N SER A 144 1.84 -71.54 3.95
CA SER A 144 1.67 -72.82 4.65
C SER A 144 2.18 -72.87 6.10
N VAL A 145 2.46 -71.72 6.72
CA VAL A 145 2.84 -71.59 8.14
C VAL A 145 1.82 -70.72 8.87
N ALA A 146 1.60 -70.97 10.16
CA ALA A 146 0.72 -70.10 10.96
C ALA A 146 1.32 -68.70 11.11
N GLU A 147 0.45 -67.69 11.10
CA GLU A 147 0.80 -66.29 11.31
C GLU A 147 1.54 -66.09 12.65
N THR A 148 2.62 -65.31 12.61
CA THR A 148 3.44 -64.93 13.77
C THR A 148 3.29 -63.44 14.00
N VAL A 149 2.95 -63.04 15.23
CA VAL A 149 2.68 -61.63 15.58
C VAL A 149 3.62 -61.18 16.70
N ALA A 150 4.28 -60.04 16.49
CA ALA A 150 5.06 -59.33 17.49
C ALA A 150 4.39 -57.97 17.74
N SER A 151 3.96 -57.71 18.97
CA SER A 151 3.13 -56.54 19.33
C SER A 151 3.80 -55.61 20.35
N SER A 152 3.40 -54.34 20.35
CA SER A 152 3.79 -53.32 21.33
C SER A 152 2.61 -52.41 21.70
N SER A 153 2.83 -51.41 22.55
CA SER A 153 1.89 -50.27 22.64
C SER A 153 1.67 -49.63 21.27
N THR A 154 0.55 -48.94 21.11
CA THR A 154 0.23 -48.24 19.86
C THR A 154 1.25 -47.12 19.58
N THR A 155 1.47 -46.84 18.31
CA THR A 155 2.41 -45.82 17.77
C THR A 155 1.63 -44.83 16.89
N ASP A 156 0.38 -44.59 17.27
CA ASP A 156 -0.64 -43.77 16.60
C ASP A 156 -0.91 -42.46 17.36
N ASP A 157 0.01 -42.05 18.23
CA ASP A 157 -0.15 -40.92 19.15
C ASP A 157 0.17 -39.55 18.52
N GLY A 158 0.48 -39.54 17.22
CA GLY A 158 0.88 -38.36 16.48
C GLY A 158 2.34 -37.94 16.69
N ALA A 159 3.13 -38.69 17.46
CA ALA A 159 4.57 -38.46 17.60
C ALA A 159 5.38 -39.19 16.50
N PRO A 160 6.58 -38.69 16.16
CA PRO A 160 7.51 -39.43 15.32
C PRO A 160 8.04 -40.68 16.05
N HIS A 161 8.03 -41.82 15.37
CA HIS A 161 8.56 -43.08 15.86
C HIS A 161 9.53 -43.72 14.88
N GLN A 162 10.51 -44.44 15.42
CA GLN A 162 11.34 -45.38 14.69
C GLN A 162 10.84 -46.80 14.96
N VAL A 163 10.70 -47.63 13.91
CA VAL A 163 10.32 -49.04 14.03
C VAL A 163 11.25 -49.91 13.23
N ALA A 164 11.74 -50.99 13.85
CA ALA A 164 12.48 -52.05 13.16
C ALA A 164 11.79 -53.41 13.32
N VAL A 165 11.35 -53.96 12.18
CA VAL A 165 10.79 -55.31 12.06
C VAL A 165 11.89 -56.26 11.61
N VAL A 166 12.25 -57.22 12.47
CA VAL A 166 13.43 -58.07 12.26
C VAL A 166 13.02 -59.54 12.15
N MET A 167 13.34 -60.14 10.99
CA MET A 167 13.29 -61.58 10.76
C MET A 167 14.67 -62.17 11.01
N ASP A 168 14.81 -62.99 12.04
CA ASP A 168 16.04 -63.67 12.43
C ASP A 168 15.85 -65.18 12.28
N ALA A 169 15.87 -65.65 11.03
CA ALA A 169 15.74 -67.06 10.68
C ALA A 169 16.93 -67.89 11.16
N ALA A 170 18.12 -67.30 11.28
CA ALA A 170 19.27 -67.94 11.88
C ALA A 170 18.97 -68.39 13.33
N ASN A 171 18.37 -67.52 14.15
CA ASN A 171 18.04 -67.82 15.54
C ASN A 171 16.58 -68.26 15.78
N GLY A 172 15.74 -68.22 14.75
CA GLY A 172 14.32 -68.59 14.82
C GLY A 172 13.46 -67.59 15.58
N ALA A 173 13.76 -66.30 15.49
CA ALA A 173 13.07 -65.22 16.21
C ALA A 173 12.48 -64.18 15.25
N PHE A 174 11.28 -63.69 15.56
CA PHE A 174 10.67 -62.53 14.92
C PHE A 174 10.57 -61.42 15.98
N ARG A 175 11.22 -60.29 15.71
CA ARG A 175 11.41 -59.22 16.70
C ARG A 175 10.81 -57.92 16.19
N LEU A 176 10.23 -57.17 17.12
CA LEU A 176 9.78 -55.80 16.91
C LEU A 176 10.55 -54.88 17.86
N HIS A 177 11.14 -53.83 17.30
CA HIS A 177 11.72 -52.72 18.06
C HIS A 177 10.93 -51.45 17.76
N VAL A 178 10.78 -50.61 18.77
CA VAL A 178 10.19 -49.27 18.68
C VAL A 178 11.14 -48.30 19.39
N ASP A 179 11.49 -47.20 18.75
CA ASP A 179 12.38 -46.14 19.24
C ASP A 179 13.71 -46.68 19.78
N GLY A 180 14.34 -47.57 18.99
CA GLY A 180 15.59 -48.23 19.33
C GLY A 180 15.49 -49.36 20.36
N GLN A 181 14.32 -49.57 20.99
CA GLN A 181 14.13 -50.55 22.07
C GLN A 181 13.44 -51.82 21.57
N LEU A 182 13.93 -52.99 21.99
CA LEU A 182 13.26 -54.28 21.73
C LEU A 182 11.97 -54.36 22.57
N VAL A 183 10.81 -54.32 21.90
CA VAL A 183 9.50 -54.35 22.55
C VAL A 183 8.85 -55.74 22.51
N SER A 184 9.18 -56.56 21.51
CA SER A 184 8.65 -57.92 21.39
C SER A 184 9.60 -58.86 20.66
N SER A 185 9.67 -60.11 21.11
CA SER A 185 10.44 -61.18 20.48
C SER A 185 9.68 -62.49 20.63
N VAL A 186 9.24 -63.06 19.51
CA VAL A 186 8.44 -64.28 19.47
C VAL A 186 9.11 -65.36 18.64
N PRO A 187 8.87 -66.65 18.93
CA PRO A 187 9.36 -67.73 18.08
C PRO A 187 8.82 -67.58 16.67
N MET A 188 9.72 -67.62 15.67
CA MET A 188 9.34 -67.53 14.27
C MET A 188 9.03 -68.93 13.74
N GLY A 189 7.82 -69.13 13.19
CA GLY A 189 7.43 -70.38 12.54
C GLY A 189 8.25 -70.65 11.27
N ARG A 190 8.77 -71.88 11.10
CA ARG A 190 9.55 -72.28 9.91
C ARG A 190 8.71 -73.08 8.91
N GLY A 191 8.67 -72.63 7.65
CA GLY A 191 8.09 -73.38 6.53
C GLY A 191 9.10 -74.34 5.89
N SER A 192 8.61 -75.29 5.08
CA SER A 192 9.40 -76.40 4.52
C SER A 192 10.49 -76.01 3.51
N ASN A 193 10.53 -74.76 3.04
CA ASN A 193 11.48 -74.27 2.04
C ASN A 193 12.53 -73.26 2.57
N GLY A 194 12.67 -73.09 3.89
CA GLY A 194 13.70 -72.18 4.44
C GLY A 194 13.40 -70.67 4.37
N LEU A 195 12.17 -70.32 3.98
CA LEU A 195 11.45 -69.03 3.99
C LEU A 195 12.22 -67.73 3.67
N SER A 196 11.97 -67.21 2.46
CA SER A 196 11.65 -65.79 2.25
C SER A 196 10.13 -65.59 2.31
N ILE A 197 9.67 -64.36 2.55
CA ILE A 197 8.30 -63.95 2.16
C ILE A 197 8.26 -63.90 0.63
N ASN A 198 7.13 -64.28 0.02
CA ASN A 198 6.91 -63.98 -1.39
C ASN A 198 6.46 -62.53 -1.47
N ASP A 199 7.39 -61.62 -1.73
CA ASP A 199 7.24 -60.17 -1.74
C ASP A 199 7.16 -59.67 -3.20
N THR A 200 6.23 -60.23 -3.96
CA THR A 200 5.95 -59.83 -5.35
C THR A 200 5.12 -58.54 -5.45
N LEU A 201 4.52 -58.10 -4.35
CA LEU A 201 3.75 -56.87 -4.19
C LEU A 201 4.20 -56.19 -2.89
N ASN A 202 4.85 -55.04 -3.02
CA ASN A 202 5.45 -54.30 -1.91
C ASN A 202 4.91 -52.87 -1.89
N PHE A 203 4.32 -52.48 -0.76
CA PHE A 203 3.68 -51.19 -0.62
C PHE A 203 4.18 -50.42 0.60
N LEU A 204 4.31 -49.11 0.46
CA LEU A 204 4.30 -48.17 1.58
C LEU A 204 2.95 -47.46 1.62
N GLY A 205 2.26 -47.52 2.75
CA GLY A 205 1.06 -46.75 3.02
C GLY A 205 -0.29 -47.35 2.61
N ARG A 206 -0.32 -48.56 2.03
CA ARG A 206 -1.55 -49.32 1.80
C ARG A 206 -1.42 -50.78 2.22
N SER A 207 -2.57 -51.41 2.49
CA SER A 207 -2.68 -52.83 2.80
C SER A 207 -2.78 -53.70 1.55
N LEU A 208 -2.34 -54.94 1.67
CA LEU A 208 -2.68 -56.01 0.74
C LEU A 208 -4.15 -56.45 0.87
N PHE A 209 -4.79 -56.16 2.00
CA PHE A 209 -6.20 -56.47 2.24
C PHE A 209 -7.09 -55.28 1.88
N ASP A 210 -7.95 -55.43 0.88
CA ASP A 210 -8.69 -54.29 0.26
C ASP A 210 -9.64 -53.58 1.24
N ALA A 211 -10.11 -54.29 2.27
CA ALA A 211 -11.01 -53.74 3.28
C ALA A 211 -10.28 -52.93 4.35
N ASP A 212 -8.96 -53.05 4.45
CA ASP A 212 -8.19 -52.27 5.43
C ASP A 212 -8.03 -50.82 4.94
N PRO A 213 -8.09 -49.83 5.84
CA PRO A 213 -7.88 -48.42 5.52
C PRO A 213 -6.44 -48.15 5.05
N GLY A 214 -6.25 -47.12 4.21
CA GLY A 214 -4.93 -46.63 3.83
C GLY A 214 -4.27 -45.82 4.95
N PHE A 215 -2.94 -45.81 5.01
CA PHE A 215 -2.19 -45.06 6.01
C PHE A 215 -2.28 -43.56 5.76
N THR A 216 -2.57 -42.79 6.82
CA THR A 216 -2.51 -41.33 6.80
C THR A 216 -1.40 -40.87 7.72
N GLY A 217 -0.41 -40.15 7.20
CA GLY A 217 0.75 -39.74 7.97
C GLY A 217 1.96 -39.44 7.10
N LEU A 218 3.11 -39.28 7.76
CA LEU A 218 4.40 -39.00 7.14
C LEU A 218 5.33 -40.21 7.31
N ILE A 219 6.09 -40.56 6.27
CA ILE A 219 7.19 -41.52 6.34
C ILE A 219 8.48 -40.76 5.99
N ASP A 220 9.39 -40.65 6.95
CA ASP A 220 10.65 -39.93 6.86
C ASP A 220 11.69 -40.72 6.06
N GLU A 221 11.86 -42.01 6.36
CA GLU A 221 12.86 -42.84 5.70
C GLU A 221 12.53 -44.32 5.85
N VAL A 222 12.91 -45.14 4.87
CA VAL A 222 12.83 -46.60 4.92
C VAL A 222 14.18 -47.23 4.57
N ARG A 223 14.68 -48.09 5.47
CA ARG A 223 15.91 -48.88 5.35
C ARG A 223 15.56 -50.36 5.28
N ILE A 224 16.13 -51.07 4.31
CA ILE A 224 15.99 -52.53 4.19
C ILE A 224 17.37 -53.18 4.21
N TYR A 225 17.54 -54.14 5.12
CA TYR A 225 18.77 -54.89 5.32
C TYR A 225 18.55 -56.37 4.97
N ASP A 226 19.53 -57.01 4.34
CA ASP A 226 19.51 -58.44 3.96
C ASP A 226 19.93 -59.39 5.09
N HIS A 227 19.94 -58.89 6.33
CA HIS A 227 20.25 -59.67 7.52
C HIS A 227 19.48 -59.13 8.73
N ALA A 228 19.48 -59.92 9.81
CA ALA A 228 18.84 -59.56 11.06
C ALA A 228 19.73 -58.64 11.89
N LEU A 229 19.39 -57.36 11.98
CA LEU A 229 20.09 -56.40 12.85
C LEU A 229 20.03 -56.82 14.33
N THR A 230 21.12 -56.56 15.03
CA THR A 230 21.21 -56.71 16.49
C THR A 230 20.52 -55.55 17.20
N ALA A 231 20.09 -55.75 18.45
CA ALA A 231 19.48 -54.67 19.23
C ALA A 231 20.41 -53.46 19.41
N GLY A 232 21.73 -53.67 19.44
CA GLY A 232 22.71 -52.59 19.53
C GLY A 232 22.80 -51.76 18.26
N GLU A 233 22.78 -52.41 17.09
CA GLU A 233 22.75 -51.70 15.80
C GLU A 233 21.47 -50.88 15.63
N ILE A 234 20.31 -51.44 16.02
CA ILE A 234 19.04 -50.71 15.98
C ILE A 234 19.01 -49.54 16.97
N THR A 235 19.62 -49.69 18.16
CA THR A 235 19.75 -48.57 19.11
C THR A 235 20.60 -47.44 18.54
N VAL A 236 21.69 -47.78 17.84
CA VAL A 236 22.57 -46.78 17.19
C VAL A 236 21.84 -46.12 16.02
N SER A 237 21.22 -46.91 15.15
CA SER A 237 20.43 -46.42 14.00
C SER A 237 19.32 -45.46 14.45
N ALA A 238 18.56 -45.82 15.49
CA ALA A 238 17.53 -44.96 16.07
C ALA A 238 18.06 -43.66 16.68
N ALA A 239 19.28 -43.67 17.23
CA ALA A 239 19.93 -42.46 17.75
C ALA A 239 20.51 -41.56 16.64
N GLU A 240 20.90 -42.15 15.51
CA GLU A 240 21.35 -41.43 14.31
C GLU A 240 20.19 -40.75 13.57
N GLY A 241 19.00 -41.35 13.59
CA GLY A 241 17.82 -40.80 12.91
C GLY A 241 17.82 -41.00 11.39
N PRO A 242 16.82 -40.45 10.67
CA PRO A 242 16.78 -40.48 9.20
C PRO A 242 17.95 -39.67 8.61
N ALA A 243 18.42 -40.02 7.40
CA ALA A 243 19.54 -39.33 6.76
C ALA A 243 19.17 -37.88 6.39
N VAL A 244 20.13 -36.95 6.53
CA VAL A 244 19.98 -35.53 6.14
C VAL A 244 20.94 -35.23 4.98
N VAL A 245 20.47 -34.59 3.91
CA VAL A 245 21.35 -34.08 2.84
C VAL A 245 21.98 -32.76 3.31
N PRO A 246 23.32 -32.59 3.32
CA PRO A 246 23.93 -31.32 3.67
C PRO A 246 23.50 -30.24 2.68
N LEU A 247 22.91 -29.16 3.17
CA LEU A 247 22.55 -28.03 2.31
C LEU A 247 23.82 -27.25 1.95
N PRO A 248 23.98 -26.81 0.69
CA PRO A 248 25.08 -25.92 0.35
C PRO A 248 25.02 -24.66 1.24
N GLY A 249 26.08 -24.37 2.00
CA GLY A 249 26.12 -23.24 2.93
C GLY A 249 25.70 -23.55 4.37
N ASP A 250 25.16 -24.73 4.67
CA ASP A 250 24.86 -25.21 6.03
C ASP A 250 26.15 -25.81 6.63
N TYR A 251 26.95 -24.93 7.22
CA TYR A 251 28.26 -25.23 7.78
C TYR A 251 28.18 -25.80 9.18
N ASP A 252 27.09 -25.58 9.93
CA ASP A 252 26.87 -26.19 11.23
C ASP A 252 26.06 -27.50 11.20
N ARG A 253 25.56 -27.86 10.01
CA ARG A 253 24.80 -29.08 9.69
C ARG A 253 23.50 -29.16 10.48
N SER A 254 22.89 -28.02 10.77
CA SER A 254 21.60 -27.92 11.43
C SER A 254 20.44 -28.33 10.53
N GLY A 255 20.68 -28.52 9.23
CA GLY A 255 19.66 -28.74 8.21
C GLY A 255 19.06 -27.44 7.70
N VAL A 256 19.67 -26.30 8.02
CA VAL A 256 19.20 -24.95 7.73
C VAL A 256 20.40 -24.05 7.40
N VAL A 257 20.32 -23.22 6.36
CA VAL A 257 21.37 -22.24 6.01
C VAL A 257 21.02 -20.87 6.60
N ASP A 258 21.75 -20.45 7.62
CA ASP A 258 21.32 -19.48 8.62
C ASP A 258 22.50 -18.63 9.15
N ALA A 259 22.26 -17.70 10.08
CA ALA A 259 23.32 -16.82 10.60
C ALA A 259 24.39 -17.55 11.43
N ALA A 260 24.06 -18.72 12.02
CA ALA A 260 25.00 -19.56 12.74
C ALA A 260 26.05 -20.18 11.81
N ASP A 261 25.70 -20.50 10.57
CA ASP A 261 26.66 -20.96 9.55
C ASP A 261 27.70 -19.91 9.23
N ARG A 262 27.29 -18.64 9.15
CA ARG A 262 28.22 -17.53 8.99
C ARG A 262 29.20 -17.46 10.17
N VAL A 263 28.78 -17.82 11.38
CA VAL A 263 29.70 -17.89 12.54
C VAL A 263 30.71 -19.01 12.36
N VAL A 264 30.31 -20.16 11.83
CA VAL A 264 31.23 -21.27 11.48
C VAL A 264 32.21 -20.86 10.38
N TRP A 265 31.75 -20.16 9.34
CA TRP A 265 32.61 -19.61 8.29
C TRP A 265 33.60 -18.56 8.83
N VAL A 266 33.13 -17.57 9.60
CA VAL A 266 33.99 -16.54 10.22
C VAL A 266 35.05 -17.18 11.11
N THR A 267 34.67 -18.21 11.88
CA THR A 267 35.56 -18.92 12.80
C THR A 267 36.68 -19.66 12.06
N ASN A 268 36.38 -20.17 10.86
CA ASN A 268 37.29 -20.98 10.07
C ASN A 268 37.92 -20.23 8.89
N TYR A 269 37.66 -18.94 8.71
CA TYR A 269 38.16 -18.15 7.58
C TYR A 269 39.69 -18.19 7.44
N GLY A 270 40.16 -18.61 6.27
CA GLY A 270 41.57 -18.79 5.93
C GLY A 270 42.15 -20.17 6.29
N SER A 271 41.34 -21.10 6.80
CA SER A 271 41.75 -22.46 7.16
C SER A 271 41.94 -23.36 5.93
N GLU A 272 43.01 -24.18 5.95
CA GLU A 272 43.30 -25.25 4.97
C GLU A 272 43.21 -26.66 5.60
N SER A 273 42.76 -26.75 6.86
CA SER A 273 42.75 -28.01 7.62
C SER A 273 41.46 -28.27 8.39
N ASN A 274 40.78 -27.20 8.82
CA ASN A 274 39.38 -27.27 9.23
C ASN A 274 38.53 -26.73 8.07
N LEU A 275 37.89 -27.65 7.33
CA LEU A 275 37.20 -27.37 6.06
C LEU A 275 35.68 -27.47 6.22
N GLU A 276 35.17 -27.30 7.45
CA GLU A 276 33.75 -27.39 7.76
C GLU A 276 32.92 -26.31 7.04
N ALA A 277 33.54 -25.18 6.70
CA ALA A 277 32.93 -24.10 5.91
C ALA A 277 33.52 -23.96 4.49
N ASP A 278 34.10 -25.04 3.94
CA ASP A 278 34.54 -25.12 2.53
C ASP A 278 33.33 -25.49 1.67
N GLY A 279 32.49 -24.48 1.40
CA GLY A 279 31.22 -24.64 0.69
C GLY A 279 31.38 -24.85 -0.81
N ASN A 280 32.50 -24.42 -1.41
CA ASN A 280 32.77 -24.62 -2.83
C ASN A 280 33.61 -25.90 -3.11
N GLY A 281 34.16 -26.52 -2.06
CA GLY A 281 34.93 -27.77 -2.10
C GLY A 281 36.35 -27.61 -2.66
N ASP A 282 36.92 -26.40 -2.62
CA ASP A 282 38.23 -26.11 -3.21
C ASP A 282 39.42 -26.44 -2.28
N GLY A 283 39.13 -26.88 -1.05
CA GLY A 283 40.11 -27.26 -0.04
C GLY A 283 40.55 -26.11 0.86
N ARG A 284 39.83 -24.98 0.86
CA ARG A 284 40.09 -23.81 1.70
C ARG A 284 38.78 -23.13 2.10
N VAL A 285 38.75 -22.50 3.28
CA VAL A 285 37.65 -21.62 3.69
C VAL A 285 38.01 -20.17 3.35
N ASP A 286 37.37 -19.55 2.36
CA ASP A 286 37.58 -18.17 1.94
C ASP A 286 36.31 -17.43 1.48
N ALA A 287 36.47 -16.32 0.74
CA ALA A 287 35.35 -15.47 0.32
C ALA A 287 34.42 -16.15 -0.71
N ALA A 288 34.90 -17.16 -1.44
CA ALA A 288 34.05 -17.93 -2.35
C ALA A 288 33.03 -18.78 -1.58
N ASP A 289 33.39 -19.29 -0.40
CA ASP A 289 32.48 -20.03 0.47
C ASP A 289 31.41 -19.11 1.08
N TYR A 290 31.77 -17.88 1.42
CA TYR A 290 30.77 -16.88 1.82
C TYR A 290 29.71 -16.65 0.74
N ALA A 291 30.10 -16.68 -0.54
CA ALA A 291 29.14 -16.61 -1.64
C ALA A 291 28.23 -17.85 -1.67
N VAL A 292 28.76 -19.04 -1.41
CA VAL A 292 27.95 -20.27 -1.27
C VAL A 292 26.95 -20.13 -0.11
N TRP A 293 27.36 -19.69 1.08
CA TRP A 293 26.43 -19.43 2.18
C TRP A 293 25.37 -18.38 1.84
N ARG A 294 25.79 -17.22 1.31
CA ARG A 294 24.89 -16.10 0.98
C ARG A 294 23.86 -16.51 -0.07
N ASP A 295 24.29 -17.17 -1.13
CA ASP A 295 23.45 -17.56 -2.26
C ASP A 295 22.47 -18.68 -1.88
N ASN A 296 22.74 -19.38 -0.77
CA ASN A 296 21.90 -20.42 -0.20
C ASN A 296 21.18 -19.98 1.09
N LEU A 297 21.27 -18.68 1.41
CA LEU A 297 20.51 -17.89 2.40
C LEU A 297 19.09 -18.42 2.68
N GLY A 298 18.85 -19.20 3.74
CA GLY A 298 17.50 -19.66 4.13
C GLY A 298 17.04 -20.98 3.50
N LEU A 299 17.91 -21.71 2.79
CA LEU A 299 17.63 -23.10 2.42
C LEU A 299 17.47 -23.97 3.67
N GLY A 300 16.52 -24.90 3.65
CA GLY A 300 16.23 -25.77 4.80
C GLY A 300 15.35 -25.16 5.89
N GLU A 301 15.17 -23.84 5.89
CA GLU A 301 14.12 -23.20 6.69
C GLU A 301 12.74 -23.65 6.16
N PRO A 302 11.75 -23.92 7.04
CA PRO A 302 10.37 -24.08 6.59
C PRO A 302 9.95 -22.84 5.79
N THR A 303 9.17 -23.05 4.70
CA THR A 303 8.64 -21.94 3.89
C THR A 303 8.08 -20.89 4.85
N PRO A 304 8.67 -19.69 4.89
CA PRO A 304 8.26 -18.75 5.90
C PRO A 304 6.81 -18.36 5.62
N PRO A 305 5.97 -18.21 6.66
CA PRO A 305 4.55 -17.98 6.48
C PRO A 305 4.36 -16.76 5.57
N SER A 306 3.69 -16.97 4.43
CA SER A 306 3.27 -15.87 3.57
C SER A 306 2.14 -15.13 4.27
N GLN A 307 2.35 -13.86 4.62
CA GLN A 307 1.29 -13.00 5.09
C GLN A 307 0.78 -12.17 3.90
N VAL A 308 -0.53 -12.17 3.69
CA VAL A 308 -1.18 -11.29 2.72
C VAL A 308 -1.82 -10.16 3.52
N LEU A 309 -1.53 -8.92 3.15
CA LEU A 309 -2.23 -7.71 3.58
C LEU A 309 -3.11 -7.27 2.39
N GLU A 310 -4.42 -7.25 2.60
CA GLU A 310 -5.42 -6.81 1.62
C GLU A 310 -6.25 -5.71 2.27
N ASP A 311 -6.08 -4.47 1.80
CA ASP A 311 -6.66 -3.28 2.43
C ASP A 311 -6.38 -3.21 3.94
N GLU A 312 -5.12 -3.45 4.30
CA GLU A 312 -4.64 -3.45 5.68
C GLU A 312 -3.38 -2.60 5.87
N SER A 313 -3.23 -2.03 7.08
CA SER A 313 -1.98 -1.41 7.51
C SER A 313 -1.32 -2.28 8.59
N LEU A 314 -0.04 -2.60 8.40
CA LEU A 314 0.79 -3.31 9.37
C LEU A 314 1.96 -2.44 9.78
N THR A 315 2.08 -2.14 11.08
CA THR A 315 3.27 -1.48 11.64
C THR A 315 4.07 -2.45 12.49
N VAL A 316 5.34 -2.66 12.14
CA VAL A 316 6.26 -3.53 12.88
C VAL A 316 7.66 -2.89 12.96
N PRO A 317 8.48 -3.23 13.97
CA PRO A 317 9.86 -2.73 14.01
C PRO A 317 10.70 -3.21 12.84
N SER A 318 10.63 -4.50 12.52
CA SER A 318 11.38 -5.11 11.42
C SER A 318 10.69 -6.38 10.94
N LEU A 319 11.03 -6.78 9.72
CA LEU A 319 10.62 -8.04 9.12
C LEU A 319 11.83 -8.89 8.74
N SER A 320 11.79 -10.14 9.18
CA SER A 320 12.76 -11.15 8.81
C SER A 320 12.04 -12.43 8.39
N ARG A 321 12.67 -13.17 7.46
CA ARG A 321 12.29 -14.53 7.10
C ARG A 321 10.77 -14.71 6.92
N SER A 322 10.18 -13.95 6.00
CA SER A 322 8.76 -13.98 5.57
C SER A 322 8.63 -13.47 4.13
N ILE A 323 7.55 -13.86 3.46
CA ILE A 323 7.04 -13.15 2.29
C ILE A 323 5.84 -12.37 2.78
N ILE A 324 5.85 -11.06 2.62
CA ILE A 324 4.65 -10.25 2.83
C ILE A 324 4.17 -9.76 1.47
N GLU A 325 2.93 -10.10 1.15
CA GLU A 325 2.25 -9.65 -0.06
C GLU A 325 1.25 -8.56 0.30
N LEU A 326 1.37 -7.42 -0.35
CA LEU A 326 0.46 -6.29 -0.17
C LEU A 326 -0.37 -6.15 -1.45
N THR A 327 -1.69 -6.26 -1.31
CA THR A 327 -2.71 -6.03 -2.34
C THR A 327 -3.68 -4.93 -1.90
N GLY A 328 -4.49 -4.41 -2.83
CA GLY A 328 -5.40 -3.31 -2.53
C GLY A 328 -4.65 -2.04 -2.07
N ARG A 329 -5.28 -1.27 -1.18
CA ARG A 329 -4.70 -0.13 -0.48
C ARG A 329 -4.05 -0.59 0.82
N SER A 330 -2.95 -1.32 0.72
CA SER A 330 -2.23 -1.82 1.89
C SER A 330 -1.00 -0.99 2.23
N GLU A 331 -0.65 -0.91 3.51
CA GLU A 331 0.51 -0.18 4.00
C GLU A 331 1.35 -1.05 4.94
N LEU A 332 2.67 -1.08 4.74
CA LEU A 332 3.60 -1.74 5.65
C LEU A 332 4.59 -0.72 6.19
N HIS A 333 4.58 -0.50 7.50
CA HIS A 333 5.45 0.45 8.18
C HIS A 333 6.52 -0.26 8.99
N LEU A 334 7.79 -0.03 8.63
CA LEU A 334 8.96 -0.56 9.31
C LEU A 334 9.60 0.54 10.17
N THR A 335 9.55 0.39 11.49
CA THR A 335 9.95 1.47 12.41
C THR A 335 11.41 1.43 12.85
N SER A 336 12.14 0.32 12.66
CA SER A 336 13.55 0.22 13.03
C SER A 336 14.46 0.99 12.06
N ALA A 337 15.38 1.79 12.60
CA ALA A 337 16.47 2.39 11.82
C ALA A 337 17.62 1.40 11.51
N THR A 338 17.58 0.18 12.05
CA THR A 338 18.66 -0.80 11.89
C THR A 338 18.09 -2.15 11.46
N ASN A 339 18.52 -2.62 10.29
CA ASN A 339 18.06 -3.87 9.66
C ASN A 339 16.51 -4.02 9.67
N PRO A 340 15.75 -3.02 9.19
CA PRO A 340 14.29 -3.09 9.14
C PRO A 340 13.77 -4.22 8.25
N LEU A 341 14.50 -4.60 7.19
CA LEU A 341 14.01 -5.56 6.21
C LEU A 341 15.06 -6.60 5.79
N THR A 342 14.74 -7.86 6.04
CA THR A 342 15.42 -9.04 5.46
C THR A 342 14.43 -10.03 4.83
N ALA A 343 13.14 -9.76 4.91
CA ALA A 343 12.04 -10.48 4.28
C ALA A 343 11.83 -10.03 2.81
N GLU A 344 11.18 -10.85 1.98
CA GLU A 344 10.70 -10.41 0.66
C GLU A 344 9.36 -9.67 0.84
N VAL A 345 9.25 -8.47 0.26
CA VAL A 345 7.99 -7.70 0.21
C VAL A 345 7.50 -7.64 -1.23
N ARG A 346 6.26 -8.06 -1.47
CA ARG A 346 5.60 -8.03 -2.78
C ARG A 346 4.54 -6.95 -2.78
N LEU A 347 4.74 -5.93 -3.60
CA LEU A 347 3.80 -4.85 -3.81
C LEU A 347 3.00 -5.17 -5.08
N ASN A 348 1.76 -5.64 -4.91
CA ASN A 348 0.92 -6.16 -5.99
C ASN A 348 -0.27 -5.24 -6.33
N SER A 349 -0.18 -3.96 -5.96
CA SER A 349 -1.15 -2.91 -6.24
C SER A 349 -0.43 -1.56 -6.30
N PRO A 350 -0.84 -0.60 -7.16
CA PRO A 350 -0.28 0.77 -7.16
C PRO A 350 -0.51 1.53 -5.83
N ASP A 351 -1.44 1.05 -5.00
CA ASP A 351 -1.79 1.61 -3.70
C ASP A 351 -1.23 0.77 -2.52
N ALA A 352 -0.38 -0.24 -2.80
CA ALA A 352 0.33 -1.03 -1.80
C ALA A 352 1.70 -0.42 -1.45
N TRP A 353 1.79 0.37 -0.37
CA TRP A 353 2.98 1.18 -0.07
C TRP A 353 3.81 0.61 1.08
N LEU A 354 5.13 0.72 0.96
CA LEU A 354 6.10 0.28 1.97
C LEU A 354 6.83 1.48 2.57
N PHE A 355 6.74 1.66 3.87
CA PHE A 355 7.36 2.75 4.62
C PHE A 355 8.52 2.24 5.47
N PHE A 356 9.63 2.98 5.42
CA PHE A 356 10.75 2.86 6.35
C PHE A 356 10.80 4.15 7.16
N GLU A 357 10.27 4.15 8.38
CA GLU A 357 10.04 5.37 9.14
C GLU A 357 11.32 6.12 9.51
N ASN A 358 12.44 5.41 9.64
CA ASN A 358 13.70 5.94 10.16
C ASN A 358 14.92 5.55 9.31
N VAL A 359 14.73 5.25 8.03
CA VAL A 359 15.83 4.94 7.09
C VAL A 359 15.74 5.88 5.89
N LYS A 360 16.86 6.48 5.52
CA LYS A 360 16.91 7.46 4.43
C LYS A 360 16.72 6.82 3.05
N PRO A 361 16.15 7.56 2.07
CA PRO A 361 15.90 7.04 0.73
C PRO A 361 17.13 6.44 0.04
N THR A 362 18.31 7.06 0.18
CA THR A 362 19.56 6.52 -0.38
C THR A 362 19.93 5.15 0.20
N GLU A 363 19.74 4.94 1.49
CA GLU A 363 20.01 3.67 2.18
C GLU A 363 18.96 2.60 1.83
N VAL A 364 17.68 2.97 1.74
CA VAL A 364 16.64 2.05 1.25
C VAL A 364 16.96 1.57 -0.16
N MET A 365 17.35 2.48 -1.04
CA MET A 365 17.69 2.15 -2.42
C MET A 365 18.90 1.21 -2.51
N SER A 366 19.95 1.40 -1.70
CA SER A 366 21.16 0.60 -1.77
C SER A 366 21.06 -0.75 -1.07
N ASP A 367 20.38 -0.82 0.08
CA ASP A 367 20.52 -1.94 1.02
C ASP A 367 19.24 -2.78 1.13
N TYR A 368 18.06 -2.21 0.85
CA TYR A 368 16.78 -2.88 1.11
C TYR A 368 15.92 -3.12 -0.13
N LEU A 369 16.09 -2.33 -1.20
CA LEU A 369 15.23 -2.43 -2.39
C LEU A 369 15.34 -3.79 -3.12
N MET A 370 16.49 -4.46 -3.00
CA MET A 370 16.70 -5.81 -3.55
C MET A 370 15.72 -6.87 -3.02
N ASN A 371 15.14 -6.61 -1.84
CA ASN A 371 14.15 -7.49 -1.19
C ASN A 371 12.70 -7.17 -1.60
N VAL A 372 12.49 -6.17 -2.46
CA VAL A 372 11.16 -5.75 -2.90
C VAL A 372 10.87 -6.29 -4.30
N ARG A 373 9.62 -6.72 -4.49
CA ARG A 373 9.05 -7.11 -5.79
C ARG A 373 7.82 -6.26 -6.09
N VAL A 374 7.60 -5.92 -7.36
CA VAL A 374 6.39 -5.27 -7.86
C VAL A 374 5.74 -6.20 -8.87
N ASN A 375 4.54 -6.72 -8.57
CA ASN A 375 3.85 -7.69 -9.42
C ASN A 375 4.76 -8.87 -9.85
N GLY A 376 5.58 -9.37 -8.90
CA GLY A 376 6.56 -10.43 -9.12
C GLY A 376 7.88 -10.03 -9.78
N ALA A 377 8.01 -8.82 -10.34
CA ALA A 377 9.27 -8.30 -10.89
C ALA A 377 10.14 -7.65 -9.81
N ALA A 378 11.47 -7.64 -9.96
CA ALA A 378 12.35 -6.91 -9.05
C ALA A 378 12.05 -5.41 -9.04
N ALA A 379 12.09 -4.77 -7.87
CA ALA A 379 11.91 -3.33 -7.74
C ALA A 379 13.15 -2.57 -8.23
N PHE A 380 12.93 -1.53 -9.03
CA PHE A 380 13.94 -0.63 -9.58
C PHE A 380 13.43 0.81 -9.45
N ALA A 381 14.13 1.60 -8.64
CA ALA A 381 13.83 3.01 -8.41
C ALA A 381 13.79 3.80 -9.72
N GLY A 382 12.76 4.62 -9.90
CA GLY A 382 12.53 5.42 -11.11
C GLY A 382 12.02 4.63 -12.32
N ILE A 383 11.89 3.29 -12.22
CA ILE A 383 11.34 2.45 -13.29
C ILE A 383 9.97 1.92 -12.89
N ASN A 384 9.90 1.00 -11.92
CA ASN A 384 8.64 0.39 -11.45
C ASN A 384 8.31 0.68 -9.99
N VAL A 385 9.18 1.43 -9.31
CA VAL A 385 8.87 2.04 -8.01
C VAL A 385 9.38 3.47 -7.96
N ARG A 386 8.71 4.31 -7.17
CA ARG A 386 9.28 5.57 -6.66
C ARG A 386 9.82 5.31 -5.26
N VAL A 387 11.03 5.80 -4.98
CA VAL A 387 11.62 5.82 -3.63
C VAL A 387 11.71 7.29 -3.23
N VAL A 388 10.93 7.69 -2.24
CA VAL A 388 10.69 9.11 -1.93
C VAL A 388 10.86 9.35 -0.44
N GLN A 389 11.38 10.52 -0.09
CA GLN A 389 11.45 10.98 1.30
C GLN A 389 10.05 10.97 1.96
N HIS A 390 10.00 10.46 3.19
CA HIS A 390 8.83 10.48 4.06
C HIS A 390 9.20 10.88 5.49
N GLY A 391 9.07 12.17 5.80
CA GLY A 391 9.58 12.76 7.04
C GLY A 391 11.10 12.60 7.13
N VAL A 392 11.56 11.90 8.18
CA VAL A 392 12.97 11.51 8.35
C VAL A 392 13.32 10.18 7.67
N GLY A 393 12.33 9.48 7.13
CA GLY A 393 12.44 8.16 6.52
C GLY A 393 12.13 8.14 5.01
N THR A 394 11.59 7.01 4.55
CA THR A 394 11.36 6.70 3.14
C THR A 394 10.01 6.04 2.92
N VAL A 395 9.39 6.32 1.78
CA VAL A 395 8.28 5.53 1.22
C VAL A 395 8.69 4.94 -0.13
N VAL A 396 8.37 3.66 -0.35
CA VAL A 396 8.51 2.94 -1.61
C VAL A 396 7.12 2.72 -2.19
N ILE A 397 6.88 3.30 -3.37
CA ILE A 397 5.57 3.35 -4.03
C ILE A 397 5.65 2.56 -5.34
N PRO A 398 4.84 1.52 -5.56
CA PRO A 398 4.89 0.64 -6.75
C PRO A 398 4.18 1.25 -7.97
N GLN A 399 4.44 2.53 -8.23
CA GLN A 399 3.95 3.26 -9.40
C GLN A 399 5.12 3.43 -10.39
N ASP A 400 4.92 2.92 -11.60
CA ASP A 400 5.96 2.95 -12.65
C ASP A 400 6.06 4.34 -13.32
N TYR A 401 7.13 4.57 -14.10
CA TYR A 401 7.40 5.87 -14.74
C TYR A 401 6.32 6.35 -15.72
N ARG A 402 5.37 5.49 -16.10
CA ARG A 402 4.22 5.76 -16.98
C ARG A 402 2.92 5.89 -16.20
N PHE A 403 2.96 5.80 -14.86
CA PHE A 403 1.78 5.97 -14.04
C PHE A 403 1.20 7.36 -14.26
N VAL A 404 -0.08 7.43 -14.62
CA VAL A 404 -0.76 8.69 -14.88
C VAL A 404 -1.63 9.03 -13.66
N PRO A 405 -1.27 10.07 -12.88
CA PRO A 405 -1.88 10.30 -11.57
C PRO A 405 -3.11 11.20 -11.61
N LEU A 406 -3.43 11.84 -12.73
CA LEU A 406 -4.55 12.77 -12.84
C LEU A 406 -5.46 12.36 -14.00
N GLU A 407 -6.72 12.08 -13.70
CA GLU A 407 -7.79 11.95 -14.69
C GLU A 407 -8.75 13.14 -14.55
N VAL A 408 -9.03 13.80 -15.67
CA VAL A 408 -9.92 14.98 -15.71
C VAL A 408 -11.11 14.68 -16.61
N PHE A 409 -12.30 15.09 -16.17
CA PHE A 409 -13.57 14.82 -16.81
C PHE A 409 -14.23 16.11 -17.30
N THR A 410 -14.96 15.98 -18.41
CA THR A 410 -15.68 17.11 -19.02
C THR A 410 -17.04 17.43 -18.38
N GLY A 411 -17.56 16.52 -17.56
CA GLY A 411 -18.77 16.73 -16.77
C GLY A 411 -18.49 16.76 -15.26
N PRO A 412 -19.44 17.23 -14.44
CA PRO A 412 -19.37 17.09 -12.99
C PRO A 412 -19.55 15.62 -12.60
N GLN A 413 -19.22 15.27 -11.35
CA GLN A 413 -19.41 13.92 -10.80
C GLN A 413 -18.76 12.83 -11.67
N PHE A 414 -17.60 13.14 -12.25
CA PHE A 414 -16.79 12.22 -13.07
C PHE A 414 -17.51 11.70 -14.32
N THR A 415 -18.38 12.53 -14.91
CA THR A 415 -19.14 12.19 -16.13
C THR A 415 -18.54 12.84 -17.39
N GLY A 416 -19.03 12.47 -18.57
CA GLY A 416 -18.58 13.00 -19.85
C GLY A 416 -17.31 12.33 -20.40
N ASP A 417 -16.71 12.94 -21.43
CA ASP A 417 -15.39 12.53 -21.94
C ASP A 417 -14.32 12.81 -20.86
N SER A 418 -13.31 11.95 -20.74
CA SER A 418 -12.17 12.13 -19.85
C SER A 418 -10.81 12.14 -20.58
N ALA A 419 -9.77 12.63 -19.90
CA ALA A 419 -8.39 12.48 -20.33
C ALA A 419 -7.45 12.32 -19.13
N GLU A 420 -6.51 11.39 -19.27
CA GLU A 420 -5.42 11.13 -18.33
C GLU A 420 -4.22 12.05 -18.64
N LEU A 421 -3.67 12.71 -17.61
CA LEU A 421 -2.63 13.73 -17.76
C LEU A 421 -1.32 13.35 -17.05
N ASP A 422 -0.26 13.20 -17.85
CA ASP A 422 1.09 12.88 -17.37
C ASP A 422 1.71 13.96 -16.47
N VAL A 423 2.67 13.54 -15.63
CA VAL A 423 3.52 14.43 -14.84
C VAL A 423 4.43 15.31 -15.70
N TYR A 424 4.91 16.42 -15.12
CA TYR A 424 5.87 17.39 -15.69
C TYR A 424 5.39 18.22 -16.89
N THR A 425 4.34 17.76 -17.58
CA THR A 425 3.82 18.41 -18.77
C THR A 425 3.03 19.68 -18.44
N TYR A 426 3.25 20.74 -19.23
CA TYR A 426 2.44 21.96 -19.20
C TYR A 426 1.26 21.81 -20.15
N TYR A 427 0.08 21.55 -19.61
CA TYR A 427 -1.17 21.50 -20.38
C TYR A 427 -1.78 22.90 -20.47
N ASN A 428 -1.16 23.79 -21.24
CA ASN A 428 -1.53 25.21 -21.31
C ASN A 428 -1.88 25.72 -22.72
N THR A 429 -2.10 24.79 -23.66
CA THR A 429 -2.53 25.09 -25.03
C THR A 429 -3.77 24.27 -25.42
N PRO A 430 -4.56 24.73 -26.41
CA PRO A 430 -5.62 23.94 -27.01
C PRO A 430 -5.20 22.53 -27.44
N ALA A 431 -4.00 22.42 -28.03
CA ALA A 431 -3.50 21.17 -28.57
C ALA A 431 -3.16 20.14 -27.48
N THR A 432 -2.63 20.62 -26.34
CA THR A 432 -2.28 19.75 -25.21
C THR A 432 -3.50 19.39 -24.35
N LEU A 433 -4.47 20.29 -24.19
CA LEU A 433 -5.68 20.05 -23.38
C LEU A 433 -6.74 19.21 -24.11
N GLY A 434 -6.78 19.24 -25.44
CA GLY A 434 -7.71 18.43 -26.22
C GLY A 434 -9.18 18.68 -25.83
N VAL A 435 -9.90 17.60 -25.50
CA VAL A 435 -11.32 17.66 -25.10
C VAL A 435 -11.58 18.45 -23.82
N LEU A 436 -10.57 18.57 -22.95
CA LEU A 436 -10.67 19.27 -21.66
C LEU A 436 -10.67 20.79 -21.79
N GLN A 437 -10.20 21.32 -22.93
CA GLN A 437 -10.14 22.76 -23.10
C GLN A 437 -11.55 23.36 -23.04
N GLN A 438 -11.80 24.23 -22.06
CA GLN A 438 -13.13 24.84 -21.83
C GLN A 438 -14.22 23.89 -21.36
N ASN A 439 -13.88 22.65 -21.03
CA ASN A 439 -14.88 21.66 -20.66
C ASN A 439 -14.55 20.92 -19.36
N ALA A 440 -13.38 21.10 -18.72
CA ALA A 440 -13.11 20.38 -17.47
C ALA A 440 -14.03 20.82 -16.32
N SER A 441 -14.64 19.85 -15.65
CA SER A 441 -15.65 20.06 -14.59
C SER A 441 -15.45 19.20 -13.33
N SER A 442 -14.70 18.09 -13.42
CA SER A 442 -14.31 17.27 -12.27
C SER A 442 -12.99 16.54 -12.54
N PHE A 443 -12.32 16.05 -11.49
CA PHE A 443 -11.08 15.27 -11.64
C PHE A 443 -10.79 14.35 -10.45
N VAL A 444 -9.98 13.32 -10.69
CA VAL A 444 -9.39 12.45 -9.66
C VAL A 444 -7.87 12.61 -9.71
N LEU A 445 -7.26 12.99 -8.58
CA LEU A 445 -5.81 13.08 -8.40
C LEU A 445 -5.35 12.01 -7.41
N LYS A 446 -4.51 11.09 -7.87
CA LYS A 446 -3.98 9.99 -7.05
C LYS A 446 -3.01 10.50 -5.97
N ARG A 447 -2.98 9.79 -4.84
CA ARG A 447 -2.05 10.00 -3.72
C ARG A 447 -0.60 9.96 -4.17
N GLY A 448 0.21 10.85 -3.60
CA GLY A 448 1.61 11.02 -3.91
C GLY A 448 1.89 12.04 -5.02
N TYR A 449 0.92 12.90 -5.35
CA TYR A 449 1.00 13.91 -6.40
C TYR A 449 0.34 15.23 -6.00
N MET A 450 0.73 16.29 -6.70
CA MET A 450 0.06 17.58 -6.69
C MET A 450 -0.34 17.99 -8.11
N ALA A 451 -1.42 18.77 -8.24
CA ALA A 451 -1.86 19.37 -9.48
C ALA A 451 -2.14 20.86 -9.31
N THR A 452 -1.60 21.70 -10.20
CA THR A 452 -2.06 23.08 -10.36
C THR A 452 -3.08 23.12 -11.50
N ILE A 453 -4.27 23.67 -11.21
CA ILE A 453 -5.33 23.92 -12.20
C ILE A 453 -5.57 25.43 -12.28
N ALA A 454 -5.76 25.97 -13.49
CA ALA A 454 -6.04 27.39 -13.68
C ALA A 454 -6.99 27.69 -14.83
N SER A 455 -7.68 28.83 -14.74
CA SER A 455 -8.61 29.31 -15.78
C SER A 455 -7.96 30.15 -16.89
N ASP A 456 -6.65 30.38 -16.81
CA ASP A 456 -5.87 31.01 -17.87
C ASP A 456 -4.54 30.28 -18.12
N ALA A 457 -3.98 30.43 -19.32
CA ALA A 457 -2.78 29.70 -19.76
C ALA A 457 -1.50 30.08 -19.00
N ASN A 458 -1.52 31.17 -18.21
CA ASN A 458 -0.40 31.61 -17.40
C ASN A 458 -0.61 31.34 -15.90
N ALA A 459 -1.62 30.53 -15.55
CA ALA A 459 -1.92 30.16 -14.18
C ALA A 459 -2.16 31.33 -13.21
N ARG A 460 -2.67 32.46 -13.72
CA ARG A 460 -2.94 33.66 -12.92
C ARG A 460 -4.08 33.46 -11.93
N TYR A 461 -5.15 32.83 -12.40
CA TYR A 461 -6.29 32.40 -11.60
C TYR A 461 -6.18 30.89 -11.42
N SER A 462 -5.47 30.46 -10.37
CA SER A 462 -5.11 29.05 -10.16
C SER A 462 -5.27 28.58 -8.73
N GLN A 463 -5.34 27.27 -8.55
CA GLN A 463 -5.32 26.57 -7.27
C GLN A 463 -4.36 25.38 -7.34
N VAL A 464 -3.65 25.09 -6.23
CA VAL A 464 -2.88 23.86 -6.05
C VAL A 464 -3.74 22.86 -5.28
N TYR A 465 -3.80 21.64 -5.77
CA TYR A 465 -4.37 20.47 -5.08
C TYR A 465 -3.22 19.52 -4.75
N VAL A 466 -3.16 19.01 -3.51
CA VAL A 466 -2.11 18.09 -3.06
C VAL A 466 -2.76 16.86 -2.45
N ALA A 467 -2.59 15.72 -3.11
CA ALA A 467 -3.03 14.41 -2.63
C ALA A 467 -1.84 13.74 -1.91
N GLN A 468 -1.66 14.04 -0.63
CA GLN A 468 -0.56 13.53 0.19
C GLN A 468 -0.92 12.20 0.89
N ASP A 469 -2.01 12.19 1.65
CA ASP A 469 -2.44 11.13 2.55
C ASP A 469 -3.53 10.25 1.92
N HIS A 470 -4.28 10.79 0.96
CA HIS A 470 -5.33 10.12 0.20
C HIS A 470 -5.55 10.76 -1.17
N ASP A 471 -6.18 10.00 -2.09
CA ASP A 471 -6.62 10.49 -3.40
C ASP A 471 -7.56 11.70 -3.23
N LEU A 472 -7.40 12.71 -4.09
CA LEU A 472 -8.30 13.85 -4.15
C LEU A 472 -9.30 13.66 -5.28
N GLU A 473 -10.55 13.45 -4.88
CA GLU A 473 -11.69 13.32 -5.77
C GLU A 473 -12.49 14.62 -5.77
N ILE A 474 -12.32 15.41 -6.82
CA ILE A 474 -12.96 16.70 -6.98
C ILE A 474 -14.15 16.51 -7.93
N ALA A 475 -15.28 16.09 -7.36
CA ALA A 475 -16.51 15.84 -8.11
C ALA A 475 -17.14 17.11 -8.69
N LEU A 476 -16.83 18.28 -8.12
CA LEU A 476 -17.31 19.57 -8.58
C LEU A 476 -16.15 20.57 -8.56
N LEU A 477 -15.74 21.06 -9.73
CA LEU A 477 -14.82 22.19 -9.76
C LEU A 477 -15.51 23.45 -9.24
N PRO A 478 -14.80 24.31 -8.49
CA PRO A 478 -15.29 25.65 -8.15
C PRO A 478 -15.75 26.40 -9.41
N GLU A 479 -16.81 27.21 -9.32
CA GLU A 479 -17.45 27.91 -10.45
C GLU A 479 -16.45 28.70 -11.32
N GLN A 480 -15.39 29.23 -10.71
CA GLN A 480 -14.32 29.96 -11.39
C GLN A 480 -13.41 29.10 -12.30
N PHE A 481 -13.39 27.79 -12.09
CA PHE A 481 -12.61 26.82 -12.85
C PHE A 481 -13.49 25.91 -13.73
N ASP A 482 -14.72 25.65 -13.30
CA ASP A 482 -15.68 24.83 -14.03
C ASP A 482 -15.87 25.33 -15.46
N ASN A 483 -15.58 24.49 -16.46
CA ASN A 483 -15.58 24.85 -17.89
C ASN A 483 -14.64 26.03 -18.26
N GLN A 484 -13.79 26.46 -17.35
CA GLN A 484 -12.85 27.56 -17.53
C GLN A 484 -11.39 27.12 -17.51
N VAL A 485 -11.07 25.84 -17.30
CA VAL A 485 -9.67 25.36 -17.26
C VAL A 485 -8.91 25.63 -18.56
N ARG A 486 -7.70 26.20 -18.43
CA ARG A 486 -6.74 26.52 -19.51
C ARG A 486 -5.29 26.15 -19.19
N PHE A 487 -5.02 25.73 -17.96
CA PHE A 487 -3.70 25.30 -17.52
C PHE A 487 -3.86 24.15 -16.54
N ILE A 488 -3.11 23.08 -16.76
CA ILE A 488 -2.90 22.00 -15.79
C ILE A 488 -1.41 21.66 -15.76
N ARG A 489 -0.85 21.47 -14.56
CA ARG A 489 0.49 20.90 -14.36
C ARG A 489 0.46 19.93 -13.18
N VAL A 490 0.99 18.73 -13.38
CA VAL A 490 1.02 17.67 -12.37
C VAL A 490 2.47 17.34 -11.99
N LEU A 491 2.74 17.20 -10.70
CA LEU A 491 4.07 16.92 -10.16
C LEU A 491 4.01 15.84 -9.07
N PRO A 492 5.03 14.98 -8.95
CA PRO A 492 5.15 14.05 -7.83
C PRO A 492 5.31 14.82 -6.52
N TRP A 493 4.61 14.37 -5.48
CA TRP A 493 4.68 14.93 -4.13
C TRP A 493 5.80 14.28 -3.29
N ARG A 494 6.31 15.05 -2.32
CA ARG A 494 7.31 14.63 -1.32
C ARG A 494 6.80 15.00 0.08
N TRP A 495 6.87 14.07 1.03
CA TRP A 495 6.44 14.26 2.42
C TRP A 495 7.58 14.86 3.24
N VAL A 496 7.91 16.11 2.93
CA VAL A 496 9.10 16.79 3.49
C VAL A 496 8.85 17.26 4.92
N ALA A 497 9.82 17.09 5.80
CA ALA A 497 9.74 17.54 7.19
C ALA A 497 9.86 19.08 7.33
N LYS A 498 9.44 19.62 8.48
CA LYS A 498 9.46 21.08 8.72
C LYS A 498 10.88 21.66 8.71
N LYS A 499 11.85 20.93 9.29
CA LYS A 499 13.23 21.37 9.48
C LYS A 499 13.99 21.41 8.17
N GLY A 500 14.37 22.63 7.79
CA GLY A 500 15.20 22.94 6.63
C GLY A 500 16.56 23.54 6.99
N ALA A 501 17.36 23.80 5.97
CA ALA A 501 18.61 24.54 6.09
C ALA A 501 18.69 25.68 5.07
N SER A 502 19.41 26.73 5.44
CA SER A 502 19.85 27.84 4.60
C SER A 502 21.31 28.11 4.95
N ASP A 503 22.11 28.67 4.04
CA ASP A 503 23.56 28.99 4.14
C ASP A 503 24.57 27.89 4.55
N ILE A 504 24.09 26.77 5.08
CA ILE A 504 24.81 25.52 5.38
C ILE A 504 24.07 24.38 4.67
N GLY A 505 24.84 23.41 4.18
CA GLY A 505 24.28 22.25 3.47
C GLY A 505 23.36 21.40 4.36
N PRO A 506 22.26 20.86 3.79
CA PRO A 506 21.27 20.09 4.54
C PRO A 506 21.87 18.86 5.24
N GLU A 507 22.91 18.25 4.67
CA GLU A 507 23.62 17.10 5.23
C GLU A 507 24.31 17.40 6.57
N THR A 508 24.70 18.65 6.81
CA THR A 508 25.36 19.04 8.07
C THR A 508 24.36 19.16 9.21
N LEU A 509 23.15 19.62 8.91
CA LEU A 509 22.09 19.88 9.90
C LEU A 509 21.01 18.79 9.92
N ASP A 510 21.21 17.72 9.16
CA ASP A 510 20.22 16.67 8.92
C ASP A 510 18.85 17.22 8.54
N ALA A 511 18.85 18.18 7.61
CA ALA A 511 17.67 18.89 7.17
C ALA A 511 17.00 18.16 5.99
N SER A 512 15.67 18.13 6.02
CA SER A 512 14.85 17.45 5.00
C SER A 512 14.68 18.26 3.72
N TRP A 513 14.93 19.57 3.79
CA TRP A 513 14.93 20.47 2.65
C TRP A 513 15.95 21.59 2.82
N PHE A 514 16.29 22.26 1.73
CA PHE A 514 17.14 23.44 1.80
C PHE A 514 16.85 24.44 0.69
N TYR A 515 17.30 25.67 0.90
CA TYR A 515 17.42 26.67 -0.14
C TYR A 515 18.68 27.52 0.06
N ASN A 516 19.15 28.16 -1.00
CA ASN A 516 20.46 28.84 -1.04
C ASN A 516 20.40 30.19 -1.76
N TRP A 517 19.24 30.86 -1.73
CA TRP A 517 18.97 32.12 -2.43
C TRP A 517 19.18 32.06 -3.97
N ASN A 518 19.11 30.85 -4.54
CA ASN A 518 19.35 30.60 -5.96
C ASN A 518 18.32 29.62 -6.56
N ASN A 519 18.53 29.24 -7.82
CA ASN A 519 17.85 28.15 -8.53
C ASN A 519 18.93 27.28 -9.22
N SER A 520 20.02 26.98 -8.50
CA SER A 520 21.24 26.40 -9.07
C SER A 520 21.44 24.91 -8.78
N GLU A 521 20.62 24.33 -7.92
CA GLU A 521 20.75 22.95 -7.44
C GLU A 521 19.45 22.18 -7.69
N ASP A 522 19.48 20.86 -7.51
CA ASP A 522 18.34 19.96 -7.70
C ASP A 522 18.05 19.23 -6.39
N SER A 523 16.83 18.73 -6.25
CA SER A 523 16.50 17.82 -5.16
C SER A 523 17.34 16.55 -5.29
N THR A 524 17.60 15.90 -4.15
CA THR A 524 18.20 14.56 -4.12
C THR A 524 17.16 13.55 -3.65
N LEU A 525 17.53 12.29 -3.48
CA LEU A 525 16.65 11.32 -2.81
C LEU A 525 16.38 11.71 -1.35
N ASP A 526 17.38 12.23 -0.63
CA ASP A 526 17.32 12.44 0.83
C ASP A 526 16.78 13.81 1.25
N TYR A 527 16.75 14.80 0.35
CA TYR A 527 16.23 16.14 0.65
C TYR A 527 15.67 16.87 -0.57
N GLU A 528 14.67 17.73 -0.34
CA GLU A 528 14.12 18.62 -1.36
C GLU A 528 14.93 19.93 -1.46
N TYR A 529 15.27 20.34 -2.70
CA TYR A 529 15.76 21.69 -2.96
C TYR A 529 14.59 22.64 -3.27
N VAL A 530 14.55 23.79 -2.61
CA VAL A 530 13.52 24.82 -2.86
C VAL A 530 14.16 26.01 -3.59
N PRO A 531 13.91 26.20 -4.90
CA PRO A 531 14.39 27.38 -5.61
C PRO A 531 13.67 28.63 -5.13
N ILE A 532 14.34 29.78 -5.30
CA ILE A 532 13.76 31.10 -5.03
C ILE A 532 13.83 31.98 -6.27
N ARG A 533 12.86 32.88 -6.42
CA ARG A 533 13.04 34.06 -7.28
C ARG A 533 13.53 35.21 -6.41
N GLN A 534 14.82 35.21 -6.06
CA GLN A 534 15.44 36.15 -5.12
C GLN A 534 15.06 37.62 -5.38
N GLN A 535 15.09 38.03 -6.65
CA GLN A 535 14.70 39.35 -7.13
C GLN A 535 13.99 39.22 -8.49
N ARG A 536 13.39 40.31 -8.99
CA ARG A 536 12.54 40.25 -10.19
C ARG A 536 13.20 39.59 -11.39
N TRP A 537 14.51 39.76 -11.57
CA TRP A 537 15.23 39.31 -12.77
C TRP A 537 16.21 38.15 -12.54
N TRP A 538 16.45 37.75 -11.29
CA TRP A 538 17.46 36.74 -10.94
C TRP A 538 17.07 35.98 -9.66
N PRO A 539 17.40 34.68 -9.53
CA PRO A 539 17.93 33.76 -10.55
C PRO A 539 16.83 33.37 -11.56
N ALA A 540 17.19 32.87 -12.75
CA ALA A 540 16.21 32.54 -13.81
C ALA A 540 15.07 31.62 -13.33
N TYR A 541 13.90 31.70 -13.99
CA TYR A 541 12.73 30.89 -13.62
C TYR A 541 13.04 29.38 -13.66
N PRO A 542 12.55 28.59 -12.68
CA PRO A 542 12.81 27.16 -12.57
C PRO A 542 11.96 26.34 -13.55
N THR A 543 12.19 26.49 -14.86
CA THR A 543 11.39 25.82 -15.90
C THR A 543 11.75 24.35 -16.11
N ASN A 544 12.85 23.87 -15.54
CA ASN A 544 13.41 22.52 -15.72
C ASN A 544 13.68 21.80 -14.39
N LYS A 545 12.82 22.03 -13.38
CA LYS A 545 12.91 21.39 -12.06
C LYS A 545 11.75 20.42 -11.92
N GLU A 546 12.00 19.14 -12.17
CA GLU A 546 10.99 18.07 -12.17
C GLU A 546 10.71 17.55 -10.75
N GLU A 547 11.71 17.55 -9.86
CA GLU A 547 11.57 17.07 -8.47
C GLU A 547 11.39 18.18 -7.41
N VAL A 548 10.83 19.31 -7.82
CA VAL A 548 10.57 20.46 -6.94
C VAL A 548 9.09 20.73 -6.93
N THR A 549 8.52 20.92 -5.74
CA THR A 549 7.09 21.23 -5.57
C THR A 549 6.83 22.67 -5.14
N HIS A 550 7.87 23.38 -4.67
CA HIS A 550 7.78 24.72 -4.09
C HIS A 550 8.64 25.75 -4.81
N LEU A 551 8.23 27.03 -4.73
CA LEU A 551 9.00 28.17 -5.21
C LEU A 551 8.86 29.34 -4.22
N LEU A 552 9.99 29.82 -3.69
CA LEU A 552 10.01 31.01 -2.85
C LEU A 552 9.91 32.30 -3.69
N GLY A 553 9.16 33.27 -3.17
CA GLY A 553 9.03 34.62 -3.72
C GLY A 553 10.28 35.49 -3.56
N TYR A 554 10.13 36.81 -3.68
CA TYR A 554 11.27 37.74 -3.58
C TYR A 554 11.82 37.83 -2.15
N ASN A 555 13.14 37.96 -2.03
CA ASN A 555 13.82 38.08 -0.75
C ASN A 555 13.86 39.52 -0.26
N GLU A 556 13.24 39.79 0.89
CA GLU A 556 13.25 41.05 1.61
C GLU A 556 12.95 42.30 0.74
N PRO A 557 11.85 42.32 -0.03
CA PRO A 557 11.51 43.47 -0.88
C PRO A 557 11.22 44.76 -0.09
N ASN A 558 11.07 44.66 1.24
CA ASN A 558 10.88 45.79 2.14
C ASN A 558 12.20 46.41 2.67
N ASN A 559 13.35 45.81 2.36
CA ASN A 559 14.66 46.22 2.86
C ASN A 559 15.46 46.98 1.78
N PRO A 560 15.77 48.29 1.95
CA PRO A 560 16.50 49.07 0.95
C PRO A 560 17.92 48.61 0.62
N VAL A 561 18.49 47.70 1.41
CA VAL A 561 19.82 47.11 1.17
C VAL A 561 19.74 45.98 0.15
N GLU A 562 18.56 45.41 -0.07
CA GLU A 562 18.36 44.20 -0.86
C GLU A 562 18.04 44.49 -2.33
N ASP A 563 18.48 43.59 -3.20
CA ASP A 563 18.31 43.73 -4.64
C ASP A 563 16.83 43.64 -5.08
N ALA A 564 16.02 42.87 -4.35
CA ALA A 564 14.58 42.80 -4.57
C ALA A 564 13.91 44.17 -4.42
N TYR A 565 14.29 44.95 -3.40
CA TYR A 565 13.79 46.31 -3.20
C TYR A 565 14.06 47.17 -4.43
N THR A 566 15.30 47.16 -4.94
CA THR A 566 15.67 47.97 -6.10
C THR A 566 14.94 47.49 -7.38
N SER A 567 14.93 46.18 -7.62
CA SER A 567 14.34 45.60 -8.84
C SER A 567 12.82 45.70 -8.91
N LEU A 568 12.14 45.87 -7.78
CA LEU A 568 10.70 46.10 -7.64
C LEU A 568 10.36 47.60 -7.52
N GLY A 569 11.20 48.50 -8.02
CA GLY A 569 10.90 49.93 -8.03
C GLY A 569 10.89 50.54 -6.64
N ASN A 570 11.94 50.28 -5.86
CA ASN A 570 12.12 50.69 -4.46
C ASN A 570 11.11 50.05 -3.49
N GLY A 571 10.95 48.73 -3.59
CA GLY A 571 10.06 47.95 -2.73
C GLY A 571 8.59 48.22 -3.00
N SER A 572 8.20 48.58 -4.23
CA SER A 572 6.81 48.85 -4.56
C SER A 572 5.99 47.57 -4.55
N VAL A 573 5.00 47.49 -3.66
CA VAL A 573 4.01 46.41 -3.64
C VAL A 573 3.24 46.34 -4.97
N ASP A 574 2.86 47.48 -5.55
CA ASP A 574 2.17 47.52 -6.85
C ASP A 574 3.01 46.89 -7.96
N THR A 575 4.32 47.12 -7.94
CA THR A 575 5.24 46.50 -8.90
C THR A 575 5.31 45.00 -8.68
N ALA A 576 5.41 44.53 -7.42
CA ALA A 576 5.41 43.11 -7.08
C ALA A 576 4.11 42.41 -7.55
N ILE A 577 2.95 43.02 -7.33
CA ILE A 577 1.64 42.50 -7.76
C ILE A 577 1.53 42.42 -9.28
N ALA A 578 1.99 43.45 -9.99
CA ALA A 578 1.92 43.49 -11.46
C ALA A 578 2.72 42.35 -12.13
N VAL A 579 3.75 41.83 -11.44
CA VAL A 579 4.71 40.87 -12.00
C VAL A 579 4.60 39.49 -11.38
N TRP A 580 3.84 39.35 -10.29
CA TRP A 580 3.56 38.09 -9.63
C TRP A 580 3.09 36.95 -10.55
N PRO A 581 2.26 37.20 -11.60
CA PRO A 581 1.88 36.15 -12.56
C PRO A 581 3.07 35.49 -13.29
N GLU A 582 4.26 36.11 -13.29
CA GLU A 582 5.47 35.49 -13.82
C GLU A 582 5.90 34.25 -13.00
N LEU A 583 5.63 34.22 -11.68
CA LEU A 583 5.96 33.07 -10.82
C LEU A 583 4.88 31.98 -10.91
N LEU A 584 3.62 32.36 -11.02
CA LEU A 584 2.48 31.43 -11.07
C LEU A 584 2.51 30.51 -12.28
N GLN A 585 3.07 30.98 -13.40
CA GLN A 585 3.30 30.18 -14.62
C GLN A 585 4.10 28.91 -14.39
N SER A 586 4.87 28.82 -13.30
CA SER A 586 5.55 27.58 -12.92
C SER A 586 4.59 26.46 -12.58
N GLY A 587 3.37 26.73 -12.08
CA GLY A 587 2.49 25.71 -11.53
C GLY A 587 3.06 25.02 -10.26
N LEU A 588 4.13 25.55 -9.68
CA LEU A 588 4.65 25.15 -8.36
C LEU A 588 3.82 25.81 -7.26
N ARG A 589 3.92 25.32 -6.03
CA ARG A 589 3.36 25.98 -4.86
C ARG A 589 4.24 27.20 -4.52
N VAL A 590 3.69 28.42 -4.62
CA VAL A 590 4.45 29.68 -4.56
C VAL A 590 4.28 30.38 -3.21
N GLY A 591 5.40 30.60 -2.53
CA GLY A 591 5.46 31.36 -1.29
C GLY A 591 5.45 32.87 -1.51
N SER A 592 4.86 33.64 -0.59
CA SER A 592 4.93 35.11 -0.61
C SER A 592 6.38 35.60 -0.70
N PRO A 593 6.62 36.87 -1.08
CA PRO A 593 7.91 37.50 -0.82
C PRO A 593 8.24 37.42 0.67
N ALA A 594 9.47 37.02 1.00
CA ALA A 594 9.93 36.85 2.36
C ALA A 594 10.35 38.20 2.95
N VAL A 595 9.55 38.77 3.84
CA VAL A 595 9.86 40.08 4.44
C VAL A 595 10.73 39.95 5.70
N THR A 596 11.47 41.02 6.04
CA THR A 596 12.18 41.10 7.33
C THR A 596 11.21 41.07 8.52
N ASP A 597 11.72 40.89 9.75
CA ASP A 597 10.93 41.00 10.99
C ASP A 597 10.30 42.40 11.24
N GLY A 598 10.76 43.42 10.51
CA GLY A 598 10.13 44.75 10.44
C GLY A 598 9.17 44.96 9.28
N GLY A 599 8.99 43.96 8.41
CA GLY A 599 8.34 44.09 7.10
C GLY A 599 6.86 43.71 7.03
N LYS A 600 6.21 43.37 8.15
CA LYS A 600 4.80 42.95 8.19
C LYS A 600 3.83 43.88 7.45
N ALA A 601 4.03 45.19 7.53
CA ALA A 601 3.17 46.15 6.83
C ALA A 601 3.22 45.98 5.30
N TRP A 602 4.42 45.73 4.76
CA TRP A 602 4.62 45.45 3.33
C TRP A 602 3.94 44.14 2.94
N LEU A 603 4.15 43.08 3.74
CA LEU A 603 3.52 41.79 3.53
C LEU A 603 1.98 41.91 3.54
N TYR A 604 1.42 42.66 4.48
CA TYR A 604 -0.03 42.83 4.55
C TYR A 604 -0.58 43.56 3.33
N GLU A 605 0.06 44.64 2.91
CA GLU A 605 -0.35 45.34 1.69
C GLU A 605 -0.25 44.44 0.45
N PHE A 606 0.80 43.62 0.35
CA PHE A 606 0.96 42.66 -0.74
C PHE A 606 -0.14 41.60 -0.74
N MET A 607 -0.37 40.94 0.39
CA MET A 607 -1.39 39.88 0.50
C MET A 607 -2.80 40.43 0.22
N ASP A 608 -3.17 41.57 0.81
CA ASP A 608 -4.47 42.22 0.57
C ASP A 608 -4.66 42.53 -0.93
N LYS A 609 -3.61 43.00 -1.61
CA LYS A 609 -3.65 43.31 -3.05
C LYS A 609 -3.62 42.06 -3.94
N ALA A 610 -2.93 40.99 -3.51
CA ALA A 610 -2.92 39.72 -4.22
C ALA A 610 -4.32 39.11 -4.21
N ILE A 611 -4.95 39.04 -3.03
CA ILE A 611 -6.35 38.59 -2.86
C ILE A 611 -7.29 39.45 -3.70
N ALA A 612 -7.18 40.78 -3.63
CA ALA A 612 -8.04 41.68 -4.41
C ALA A 612 -7.82 41.60 -5.93
N ALA A 613 -6.70 41.01 -6.37
CA ALA A 613 -6.38 40.77 -7.77
C ALA A 613 -6.57 39.29 -8.18
N ASP A 614 -7.13 38.46 -7.28
CA ASP A 614 -7.31 37.01 -7.44
C ASP A 614 -6.01 36.28 -7.80
N LEU A 615 -4.89 36.73 -7.22
CA LEU A 615 -3.58 36.13 -7.42
C LEU A 615 -3.27 35.12 -6.32
N ARG A 616 -2.89 33.91 -6.72
CA ARG A 616 -2.53 32.82 -5.80
C ARG A 616 -1.26 33.15 -5.01
N VAL A 617 -1.29 32.87 -3.71
CA VAL A 617 -0.14 32.74 -2.82
C VAL A 617 -0.43 31.54 -1.93
N ASP A 618 0.43 30.52 -1.97
CA ASP A 618 0.12 29.21 -1.39
C ASP A 618 0.62 29.08 0.06
N TYR A 619 1.66 29.84 0.43
CA TYR A 619 2.19 29.95 1.79
C TYR A 619 2.87 31.29 2.00
N ILE A 620 3.05 31.71 3.26
CA ILE A 620 3.66 32.98 3.62
C ILE A 620 5.10 32.75 4.08
N ALA A 621 6.07 33.31 3.37
CA ALA A 621 7.47 33.31 3.79
C ALA A 621 7.79 34.57 4.62
N ILE A 622 8.55 34.42 5.71
CA ILE A 622 8.94 35.53 6.59
C ILE A 622 10.25 35.26 7.33
N HIS A 623 11.03 36.29 7.62
CA HIS A 623 12.29 36.21 8.37
C HIS A 623 12.12 36.68 9.81
N ASN A 624 12.92 36.15 10.74
CA ASN A 624 12.93 36.57 12.14
C ASN A 624 14.32 36.58 12.80
N TYR A 625 14.81 37.77 13.16
CA TYR A 625 16.07 37.95 13.87
C TYR A 625 15.91 38.74 15.18
N GLN A 626 14.74 38.68 15.83
CA GLN A 626 14.54 39.40 17.09
C GLN A 626 15.34 38.79 18.24
N ALA A 627 16.33 39.52 18.76
CA ALA A 627 17.20 39.06 19.84
C ALA A 627 16.44 38.83 21.15
N GLY A 628 16.58 37.64 21.74
CA GLY A 628 15.99 37.27 23.04
C GLY A 628 14.47 37.07 23.02
N GLN A 629 13.85 36.98 21.84
CA GLN A 629 12.42 36.71 21.70
C GLN A 629 12.11 35.28 22.21
N SER A 630 11.09 35.11 23.05
CA SER A 630 10.69 33.76 23.50
C SER A 630 9.83 33.05 22.47
N ALA A 631 9.77 31.71 22.52
CA ALA A 631 8.91 30.89 21.66
C ALA A 631 7.44 31.33 21.67
N ALA A 632 6.89 31.63 22.85
CA ALA A 632 5.52 32.14 22.98
C ALA A 632 5.31 33.49 22.29
N SER A 633 6.29 34.40 22.39
CA SER A 633 6.19 35.71 21.73
C SER A 633 6.39 35.63 20.21
N LEU A 634 7.25 34.74 19.71
CA LEU A 634 7.36 34.46 18.28
C LEU A 634 6.07 33.84 17.75
N LYS A 635 5.52 32.82 18.44
CA LYS A 635 4.24 32.21 18.06
C LYS A 635 3.13 33.24 17.98
N SER A 636 2.98 34.10 18.98
CA SER A 636 1.97 35.18 18.97
C SER A 636 2.18 36.15 17.81
N TRP A 637 3.43 36.48 17.48
CA TRP A 637 3.72 37.36 16.35
C TRP A 637 3.39 36.71 15.00
N LEU A 638 3.63 35.40 14.84
CA LEU A 638 3.25 34.68 13.62
C LEU A 638 1.74 34.43 13.55
N GLN A 639 1.08 34.18 14.68
CA GLN A 639 -0.36 34.00 14.79
C GLN A 639 -1.12 35.22 14.24
N ASP A 640 -0.63 36.46 14.47
CA ASP A 640 -1.23 37.67 13.87
C ASP A 640 -1.28 37.63 12.33
N VAL A 641 -0.32 36.94 11.70
CA VAL A 641 -0.27 36.78 10.23
C VAL A 641 -1.21 35.65 9.82
N TYR A 642 -1.16 34.52 10.52
CA TYR A 642 -2.03 33.37 10.26
C TYR A 642 -3.52 33.71 10.44
N ASP A 643 -3.91 34.37 11.53
CA ASP A 643 -5.30 34.75 11.81
C ASP A 643 -5.89 35.69 10.75
N ARG A 644 -5.03 36.35 9.96
CA ARG A 644 -5.47 37.28 8.91
C ARG A 644 -5.70 36.60 7.57
N TYR A 645 -4.91 35.58 7.22
CA TYR A 645 -4.91 34.99 5.88
C TYR A 645 -5.19 33.49 5.86
N HIS A 646 -5.05 32.80 6.99
CA HIS A 646 -5.20 31.36 7.15
C HIS A 646 -4.34 30.53 6.18
N LEU A 647 -3.19 31.06 5.78
CA LEU A 647 -2.21 30.37 4.95
C LEU A 647 -1.08 29.81 5.82
N PRO A 648 -0.49 28.65 5.45
CA PRO A 648 0.67 28.11 6.13
C PRO A 648 1.84 29.09 6.12
N ILE A 649 2.63 29.10 7.19
CA ILE A 649 3.77 29.99 7.36
C ILE A 649 5.09 29.23 7.24
N TRP A 650 6.00 29.76 6.43
CA TRP A 650 7.38 29.35 6.32
C TRP A 650 8.29 30.41 6.94
N ILE A 651 9.14 30.00 7.87
CA ILE A 651 10.14 30.87 8.48
C ILE A 651 11.47 30.57 7.80
N THR A 652 11.70 31.22 6.66
CA THR A 652 12.80 30.88 5.74
C THR A 652 14.16 31.33 6.25
N GLU A 653 14.19 32.27 7.20
CA GLU A 653 15.40 32.64 7.93
C GLU A 653 15.04 32.96 9.38
N PHE A 654 15.73 32.33 10.33
CA PHE A 654 15.68 32.78 11.72
C PHE A 654 17.00 32.55 12.47
N ASN A 655 17.24 33.39 13.48
CA ASN A 655 18.23 33.15 14.54
C ASN A 655 17.94 34.06 15.75
N ASN A 656 18.59 33.80 16.90
CA ASN A 656 18.43 34.58 18.14
C ASN A 656 19.15 35.93 18.08
N GLY A 657 18.72 36.80 17.18
CA GLY A 657 19.46 37.99 16.82
C GLY A 657 20.49 37.76 15.71
N ALA A 658 21.11 38.86 15.31
CA ALA A 658 22.24 38.92 14.40
C ALA A 658 23.11 40.13 14.78
N ASN A 659 24.27 40.27 14.14
CA ASN A 659 25.19 41.40 14.39
C ASN A 659 24.56 42.79 14.12
N TRP A 660 23.41 42.87 13.43
CA TRP A 660 22.65 44.11 13.20
C TRP A 660 21.48 44.35 14.19
N THR A 661 21.14 43.40 15.08
CA THR A 661 19.88 43.47 15.86
C THR A 661 20.00 44.14 17.23
N GLY A 662 21.22 44.57 17.61
CA GLY A 662 21.46 45.43 18.78
C GLY A 662 21.24 44.79 20.16
N GLY A 663 20.90 43.50 20.24
CA GLY A 663 20.79 42.72 21.48
C GLY A 663 22.14 42.29 22.03
N ALA A 664 22.16 41.84 23.30
CA ALA A 664 23.37 41.24 23.88
C ALA A 664 23.59 39.83 23.32
N ASP A 665 24.84 39.43 23.14
CA ASP A 665 25.19 38.11 22.64
C ASP A 665 24.82 37.02 23.65
N PRO A 666 24.11 35.96 23.23
CA PRO A 666 23.91 34.79 24.07
C PRO A 666 25.23 34.05 24.23
N THR A 667 25.36 33.31 25.32
CA THR A 667 26.34 32.21 25.38
C THR A 667 25.90 31.08 24.44
N TYR A 668 26.83 30.22 24.00
CA TYR A 668 26.49 29.03 23.21
C TYR A 668 25.39 28.17 23.84
N ALA A 669 25.40 28.01 25.17
CA ALA A 669 24.38 27.25 25.89
C ALA A 669 23.00 27.94 25.86
N GLN A 670 22.96 29.27 25.99
CA GLN A 670 21.71 30.04 25.88
C GLN A 670 21.17 29.99 24.45
N ASN A 671 22.04 30.04 23.44
CA ASN A 671 21.60 29.92 22.05
C ASN A 671 21.05 28.52 21.75
N ALA A 672 21.70 27.46 22.24
CA ALA A 672 21.22 26.09 22.09
C ALA A 672 19.85 25.87 22.74
N GLN A 673 19.64 26.37 23.96
CA GLN A 673 18.33 26.29 24.62
C GLN A 673 17.27 27.08 23.85
N TRP A 674 17.61 28.27 23.35
CA TRP A 674 16.69 29.06 22.54
C TRP A 674 16.28 28.32 21.26
N VAL A 675 17.24 27.72 20.54
CA VAL A 675 16.95 26.92 19.34
C VAL A 675 16.00 25.76 19.67
N ALA A 676 16.24 25.03 20.77
CA ALA A 676 15.36 23.94 21.20
C ALA A 676 13.92 24.43 21.45
N ASP A 677 13.76 25.52 22.21
CA ASP A 677 12.44 26.06 22.55
C ASP A 677 11.68 26.56 21.30
N ILE A 678 12.39 27.14 20.33
CA ILE A 678 11.82 27.65 19.08
C ILE A 678 11.42 26.50 18.15
N THR A 679 12.28 25.50 17.96
CA THR A 679 11.97 24.36 17.07
C THR A 679 10.83 23.53 17.64
N GLU A 680 10.78 23.28 18.94
CA GLU A 680 9.65 22.60 19.59
C GLU A 680 8.33 23.35 19.35
N MET A 681 8.35 24.69 19.44
CA MET A 681 7.18 25.51 19.14
C MET A 681 6.76 25.43 17.68
N MET A 682 7.70 25.47 16.74
CA MET A 682 7.41 25.37 15.31
C MET A 682 6.87 23.98 14.94
N ASP A 683 7.45 22.92 15.52
CA ASP A 683 7.04 21.54 15.28
C ASP A 683 5.62 21.29 15.78
N THR A 684 5.29 21.77 16.98
CA THR A 684 3.97 21.60 17.62
C THR A 684 2.89 22.59 17.15
N THR A 685 3.22 23.50 16.22
CA THR A 685 2.26 24.46 15.66
C THR A 685 1.86 24.03 14.25
N PRO A 686 0.63 23.53 14.01
CA PRO A 686 0.23 22.92 12.74
C PRO A 686 0.34 23.84 11.52
N TRP A 687 0.01 25.13 11.67
CA TRP A 687 0.05 26.11 10.58
C TRP A 687 1.46 26.65 10.27
N ILE A 688 2.49 26.25 11.03
CA ILE A 688 3.90 26.45 10.64
C ILE A 688 4.31 25.24 9.83
N GLU A 689 4.46 25.42 8.52
CA GLU A 689 4.71 24.33 7.59
C GLU A 689 6.20 24.04 7.44
N ARG A 690 7.07 25.06 7.39
CA ARG A 690 8.53 24.84 7.33
C ARG A 690 9.32 25.95 7.99
N TYR A 691 10.55 25.64 8.41
CA TYR A 691 11.48 26.63 8.94
C TYR A 691 12.92 26.30 8.58
N SER A 692 13.76 27.33 8.51
CA SER A 692 15.17 27.18 8.19
C SER A 692 16.02 28.16 9.00
N ILE A 693 16.98 27.60 9.75
CA ILE A 693 17.91 28.40 10.54
C ILE A 693 18.94 29.05 9.61
N TYR A 694 19.24 30.32 9.84
CA TYR A 694 20.33 31.02 9.15
C TYR A 694 21.55 31.01 10.07
N SER A 695 22.63 30.34 9.67
CA SER A 695 23.75 30.06 10.56
C SER A 695 24.79 31.19 10.62
N ARG A 696 25.19 31.75 9.48
CA ARG A 696 26.38 32.61 9.32
C ARG A 696 26.13 34.08 9.68
N VAL A 697 25.55 34.34 10.84
CA VAL A 697 25.30 35.70 11.36
C VAL A 697 26.35 36.18 12.35
N GLU A 698 26.82 35.29 13.24
CA GLU A 698 27.76 35.63 14.31
C GLU A 698 28.28 34.37 15.03
N ALA A 699 29.51 34.39 15.54
CA ALA A 699 30.19 33.21 16.09
C ALA A 699 29.37 32.42 17.14
N VAL A 700 28.69 33.10 18.09
CA VAL A 700 27.89 32.41 19.13
C VAL A 700 26.54 31.88 18.62
N ARG A 701 26.12 32.32 17.43
CA ARG A 701 24.85 32.02 16.75
C ARG A 701 25.01 31.04 15.59
N GLU A 702 26.24 30.80 15.15
CA GLU A 702 26.58 29.80 14.13
C GLU A 702 26.25 28.38 14.62
N MET A 703 25.77 27.55 13.69
CA MET A 703 25.50 26.13 13.92
C MET A 703 26.77 25.27 13.84
N THR A 704 27.84 25.80 13.24
CA THR A 704 29.14 25.12 13.12
C THR A 704 30.27 26.00 13.61
N TYR A 705 31.31 25.41 14.19
CA TYR A 705 32.59 26.07 14.39
C TYR A 705 33.35 26.19 13.07
N SER A 706 34.43 26.98 13.06
CA SER A 706 35.29 27.17 11.88
C SER A 706 35.97 25.90 11.36
N ASP A 707 36.02 24.84 12.17
CA ASP A 707 36.54 23.52 11.77
C ASP A 707 35.48 22.59 11.17
N GLY A 708 34.22 23.06 11.07
CA GLY A 708 33.09 22.30 10.55
C GLY A 708 32.33 21.46 11.60
N SER A 709 32.82 21.36 12.83
CA SER A 709 32.11 20.64 13.90
C SER A 709 30.89 21.43 14.39
N LEU A 710 29.83 20.73 14.84
CA LEU A 710 28.61 21.37 15.32
C LEU A 710 28.84 22.15 16.62
N THR A 711 28.27 23.35 16.69
CA THR A 711 28.11 24.08 17.98
C THR A 711 27.02 23.41 18.82
N PRO A 712 26.87 23.75 20.12
CA PRO A 712 25.75 23.24 20.92
C PRO A 712 24.38 23.51 20.29
N ALA A 713 24.20 24.66 19.64
CA ALA A 713 22.96 24.98 18.92
C ALA A 713 22.82 24.14 17.65
N GLY A 714 23.90 23.97 16.89
CA GLY A 714 23.93 23.08 15.72
C GLY A 714 23.58 21.63 16.07
N GLN A 715 24.07 21.11 17.21
CA GLN A 715 23.73 19.75 17.66
C GLN A 715 22.26 19.61 18.04
N VAL A 716 21.69 20.61 18.71
CA VAL A 716 20.24 20.64 19.03
C VAL A 716 19.42 20.64 17.75
N TYR A 717 19.75 21.50 16.80
CA TYR A 717 19.03 21.59 15.52
C TYR A 717 19.20 20.30 14.69
N HIS A 718 20.41 19.76 14.63
CA HIS A 718 20.71 18.50 13.93
C HIS A 718 19.87 17.33 14.48
N ASN A 719 19.83 17.16 15.80
CA ASN A 719 19.11 16.06 16.46
C ASN A 719 17.58 16.24 16.52
N ASN A 720 17.04 17.35 16.00
CA ASN A 720 15.60 17.61 16.04
C ASN A 720 14.90 16.91 14.88
N ASP A 721 14.18 15.83 15.18
CA ASP A 721 13.35 15.10 14.22
C ASP A 721 11.99 15.80 14.08
N SER A 722 11.94 16.81 13.22
CA SER A 722 10.70 17.56 12.98
C SER A 722 9.66 16.71 12.24
N PRO A 723 8.34 16.93 12.47
CA PRO A 723 7.30 16.23 11.72
C PRO A 723 7.26 16.65 10.24
N ILE A 724 6.47 15.92 9.42
CA ILE A 724 6.10 16.34 8.06
C ILE A 724 5.47 17.74 8.11
N GLY A 725 5.85 18.60 7.17
CA GLY A 725 5.47 20.00 7.16
C GLY A 725 4.06 20.26 6.66
N TYR A 726 3.70 19.66 5.52
CA TYR A 726 2.40 19.85 4.89
C TYR A 726 1.34 18.95 5.52
N VAL A 727 0.17 19.54 5.78
CA VAL A 727 -1.04 18.84 6.21
C VAL A 727 -2.01 18.88 5.04
N GLN A 728 -2.52 17.73 4.61
CA GLN A 728 -3.46 17.69 3.50
C GLN A 728 -4.74 18.46 3.83
N GLU A 729 -5.03 19.46 2.99
CA GLU A 729 -6.31 20.15 2.97
C GLU A 729 -7.39 19.26 2.35
N ILE A 730 -8.62 19.37 2.86
CA ILE A 730 -9.81 18.78 2.27
C ILE A 730 -10.53 19.89 1.49
N PRO A 731 -10.47 19.91 0.14
CA PRO A 731 -10.99 21.02 -0.62
C PRO A 731 -12.52 21.14 -0.48
N ALA A 732 -12.98 22.37 -0.26
CA ALA A 732 -14.39 22.72 -0.18
C ALA A 732 -15.03 22.81 -1.57
N ASN A 733 -15.31 21.66 -2.18
CA ASN A 733 -15.77 21.59 -3.57
C ASN A 733 -17.29 21.74 -3.74
N HIS A 734 -18.01 22.08 -2.68
CA HIS A 734 -19.46 22.22 -2.71
C HIS A 734 -19.88 23.53 -3.43
N PRO A 735 -21.08 23.57 -4.05
CA PRO A 735 -21.59 24.80 -4.63
C PRO A 735 -21.67 25.91 -3.57
N THR A 736 -21.11 27.08 -3.88
CA THR A 736 -21.15 28.29 -3.03
C THR A 736 -22.57 28.83 -2.79
N SER A 737 -23.55 28.33 -3.55
CA SER A 737 -24.97 28.54 -3.34
C SER A 737 -25.72 27.20 -3.38
N GLY A 738 -26.11 26.67 -2.23
CA GLY A 738 -26.73 25.35 -2.14
C GLY A 738 -27.25 25.03 -0.73
N ARG A 739 -27.76 23.80 -0.56
CA ARG A 739 -28.09 23.21 0.74
C ARG A 739 -26.90 22.40 1.23
N SER A 740 -26.62 22.37 2.53
CA SER A 740 -25.65 21.42 3.08
C SER A 740 -26.36 20.11 3.37
N ILE A 741 -26.42 19.25 2.36
CA ILE A 741 -26.96 17.90 2.46
C ILE A 741 -25.85 16.99 1.97
N ALA A 742 -25.62 15.88 2.68
CA ALA A 742 -24.67 14.86 2.26
C ALA A 742 -25.20 13.46 2.62
N SER A 743 -25.00 12.49 1.74
CA SER A 743 -25.41 11.10 1.97
C SER A 743 -24.34 10.12 1.53
N TYR A 744 -24.00 9.17 2.38
CA TYR A 744 -22.92 8.20 2.16
C TYR A 744 -23.47 6.79 2.39
N ALA A 745 -23.58 6.01 1.31
CA ALA A 745 -23.93 4.59 1.38
C ALA A 745 -22.72 3.72 1.75
N PHE A 746 -21.51 4.18 1.49
CA PHE A 746 -20.28 3.41 1.67
C PHE A 746 -20.21 2.11 0.84
N ASP A 747 -20.77 2.16 -0.38
CA ASP A 747 -20.62 1.14 -1.42
C ASP A 747 -19.24 1.28 -2.09
N ASP A 748 -18.17 0.78 -1.44
CA ASP A 748 -16.77 0.83 -1.87
C ASP A 748 -16.08 2.22 -1.85
N ASP A 749 -16.81 3.30 -1.55
CA ASP A 749 -16.27 4.65 -1.49
C ASP A 749 -16.83 5.48 -0.31
N ALA A 750 -16.39 6.72 -0.15
CA ALA A 750 -16.97 7.67 0.79
C ALA A 750 -17.61 8.85 0.04
N HIS A 751 -18.15 8.61 -1.15
CA HIS A 751 -18.68 9.65 -2.01
C HIS A 751 -20.02 10.14 -1.52
N ASP A 752 -20.23 11.44 -1.72
CA ASP A 752 -21.51 12.05 -1.43
C ASP A 752 -22.48 11.74 -2.58
N GLN A 753 -23.37 10.80 -2.32
CA GLN A 753 -24.47 10.45 -3.22
C GLN A 753 -25.55 11.54 -3.26
N SER A 754 -25.42 12.59 -2.45
CA SER A 754 -26.36 13.69 -2.43
C SER A 754 -26.16 14.69 -3.57
N GLY A 755 -25.17 14.50 -4.46
CA GLY A 755 -24.95 15.41 -5.59
C GLY A 755 -24.61 16.86 -5.23
N TYR A 756 -24.46 17.20 -3.94
CA TYR A 756 -23.96 18.50 -3.47
C TYR A 756 -22.43 18.52 -3.37
N GLY A 757 -21.77 17.37 -3.57
CA GLY A 757 -20.32 17.28 -3.74
C GLY A 757 -19.55 17.32 -2.42
N TYR A 758 -20.18 16.93 -1.32
CA TYR A 758 -19.52 16.80 -0.02
C TYR A 758 -18.79 15.46 0.11
N ASN A 759 -18.06 15.02 -0.92
CA ASN A 759 -17.37 13.72 -0.90
C ASN A 759 -16.47 13.62 0.34
N GLY A 760 -16.62 12.53 1.08
CA GLY A 760 -15.80 12.19 2.21
C GLY A 760 -14.46 11.63 1.78
N TYR A 761 -13.45 11.85 2.59
CA TYR A 761 -12.09 11.37 2.36
C TYR A 761 -11.71 10.41 3.48
N VAL A 762 -11.37 9.16 3.12
CA VAL A 762 -10.97 8.15 4.10
C VAL A 762 -9.48 8.29 4.39
N ALA A 763 -9.19 8.70 5.63
CA ALA A 763 -7.85 8.77 6.17
C ALA A 763 -7.54 7.47 6.95
N GLY A 764 -6.36 6.90 6.68
CA GLY A 764 -6.02 5.53 7.04
C GLY A 764 -6.14 4.60 5.84
N VAL A 765 -6.32 3.31 6.11
CA VAL A 765 -6.55 2.28 5.11
C VAL A 765 -8.05 1.97 5.09
N PRO A 766 -8.80 2.40 4.06
CA PRO A 766 -10.23 2.17 3.98
C PRO A 766 -10.52 0.66 3.89
N ARG A 767 -11.43 0.19 4.73
CA ARG A 767 -11.96 -1.18 4.62
C ARG A 767 -13.45 -1.12 4.30
N TYR A 768 -13.82 -1.77 3.21
CA TYR A 768 -15.20 -1.95 2.82
C TYR A 768 -15.58 -3.41 3.00
N ALA A 769 -16.49 -3.67 3.93
CA ALA A 769 -16.91 -5.02 4.29
C ALA A 769 -18.31 -5.31 3.75
N THR A 770 -18.55 -6.54 3.30
CA THR A 770 -19.91 -7.00 3.00
C THR A 770 -20.57 -7.52 4.27
N ASP A 771 -21.51 -6.74 4.82
CA ASP A 771 -22.40 -7.15 5.90
C ASP A 771 -23.65 -7.88 5.34
N PRO A 772 -24.09 -9.00 5.94
CA PRO A 772 -25.25 -9.76 5.46
C PRO A 772 -26.59 -9.01 5.48
N THR A 773 -26.70 -7.92 6.25
CA THR A 773 -27.94 -7.17 6.48
C THR A 773 -27.90 -5.75 5.95
N GLN A 774 -26.75 -5.10 5.98
CA GLN A 774 -26.55 -3.74 5.51
C GLN A 774 -26.01 -3.67 4.07
N GLY A 775 -25.44 -4.77 3.55
CA GLY A 775 -24.74 -4.74 2.26
C GLY A 775 -23.30 -4.29 2.45
N GLN A 776 -22.78 -3.50 1.52
CA GLN A 776 -21.48 -2.85 1.65
C GLN A 776 -21.51 -1.85 2.82
N VAL A 777 -20.46 -1.83 3.64
CA VAL A 777 -20.30 -0.89 4.76
C VAL A 777 -18.85 -0.45 4.87
N ILE A 778 -18.62 0.75 5.39
CA ILE A 778 -17.27 1.15 5.79
C ILE A 778 -16.96 0.63 7.20
N ASP A 779 -15.85 -0.09 7.33
CA ASP A 779 -15.28 -0.52 8.60
C ASP A 779 -14.10 0.38 8.96
N LEU A 780 -14.21 1.09 10.08
CA LEU A 780 -13.18 2.03 10.53
C LEU A 780 -12.14 1.37 11.44
N GLY A 781 -12.39 0.15 11.94
CA GLY A 781 -11.41 -0.70 12.63
C GLY A 781 -10.67 -0.12 13.85
N GLY A 782 -11.01 1.09 14.30
CA GLY A 782 -10.24 1.85 15.28
C GLY A 782 -8.92 2.44 14.76
N ASP A 783 -8.66 2.38 13.46
CA ASP A 783 -7.43 2.86 12.81
C ASP A 783 -7.69 3.88 11.69
N SER A 784 -8.95 4.01 11.24
CA SER A 784 -9.33 4.83 10.11
C SER A 784 -10.50 5.77 10.44
N HIS A 785 -10.71 6.80 9.61
CA HIS A 785 -11.82 7.74 9.76
C HIS A 785 -12.16 8.40 8.42
N VAL A 786 -13.37 8.96 8.31
CA VAL A 786 -13.76 9.77 7.14
C VAL A 786 -13.72 11.24 7.53
N GLN A 787 -13.03 12.07 6.77
CA GLN A 787 -13.10 13.53 6.87
C GLN A 787 -14.02 14.07 5.78
N LEU A 788 -15.03 14.84 6.18
CA LEU A 788 -15.96 15.51 5.29
C LEU A 788 -15.48 16.95 5.03
N PRO A 789 -15.80 17.54 3.87
CA PRO A 789 -15.43 18.92 3.57
C PRO A 789 -16.07 19.93 4.52
N GLU A 790 -15.49 21.13 4.60
CA GLU A 790 -16.16 22.25 5.26
C GLU A 790 -17.51 22.57 4.61
N GLY A 791 -18.38 23.24 5.36
CA GLY A 791 -19.71 23.63 4.86
C GLY A 791 -20.77 22.53 4.91
N VAL A 792 -20.42 21.26 5.14
CA VAL A 792 -21.37 20.14 5.25
C VAL A 792 -22.39 20.31 6.40
N ALA A 793 -22.04 21.11 7.41
CA ALA A 793 -22.88 21.41 8.57
C ALA A 793 -22.87 22.90 8.93
N SER A 794 -23.23 23.79 7.99
CA SER A 794 -23.17 25.25 8.18
C SER A 794 -24.51 25.95 8.49
N GLY A 795 -25.61 25.21 8.58
CA GLY A 795 -26.96 25.74 8.85
C GLY A 795 -27.30 25.97 10.33
N ASP A 796 -28.37 26.74 10.59
CA ASP A 796 -28.96 26.92 11.94
C ASP A 796 -29.66 25.64 12.45
N GLY A 797 -30.11 24.81 11.52
CA GLY A 797 -30.65 23.47 11.77
C GLY A 797 -29.64 22.40 11.39
N PHE A 798 -29.80 21.21 11.96
CA PHE A 798 -28.92 20.10 11.65
C PHE A 798 -29.62 18.75 11.87
N THR A 799 -29.33 17.79 11.00
CA THR A 799 -29.58 16.37 11.28
C THR A 799 -28.35 15.55 10.94
N PHE A 800 -28.00 14.62 11.83
CA PHE A 800 -27.19 13.45 11.51
C PHE A 800 -28.09 12.21 11.67
N ALA A 801 -28.04 11.28 10.74
CA ALA A 801 -28.65 9.96 10.85
C ALA A 801 -27.75 8.91 10.18
N GLY A 802 -27.76 7.67 10.67
CA GLY A 802 -27.05 6.57 10.03
C GLY A 802 -27.12 5.28 10.83
N TRP A 803 -26.78 4.18 10.17
CA TRP A 803 -26.58 2.89 10.82
C TRP A 803 -25.18 2.81 11.39
N VAL A 804 -25.09 2.34 12.64
CA VAL A 804 -23.82 2.16 13.35
C VAL A 804 -23.80 0.76 13.95
N ASN A 805 -22.74 0.02 13.69
CA ASN A 805 -22.37 -1.17 14.43
C ASN A 805 -21.10 -0.86 15.23
N TRP A 806 -21.20 -0.81 16.55
CA TRP A 806 -20.08 -0.42 17.40
C TRP A 806 -19.47 -1.65 18.08
N ASP A 807 -18.19 -1.89 17.89
CA ASP A 807 -17.49 -3.08 18.41
C ASP A 807 -17.02 -2.90 19.87
N GLY A 808 -17.46 -1.82 20.51
CA GLY A 808 -17.03 -1.44 21.86
C GLY A 808 -15.67 -0.73 21.87
N GLY A 809 -14.91 -0.92 22.95
CA GLY A 809 -13.59 -0.30 23.13
C GLY A 809 -13.60 0.89 24.09
N GLY A 810 -12.65 1.81 23.91
CA GLY A 810 -12.45 2.97 24.80
C GLY A 810 -13.64 3.94 24.79
N ASN A 811 -13.83 4.67 25.89
CA ASN A 811 -14.82 5.75 25.95
C ASN A 811 -14.42 6.90 25.01
N TRP A 812 -15.40 7.71 24.63
CA TRP A 812 -15.21 8.94 23.83
C TRP A 812 -14.81 8.74 22.37
N GLN A 813 -14.92 7.52 21.84
CA GLN A 813 -15.00 7.30 20.39
C GLN A 813 -16.11 8.16 19.78
N ARG A 814 -15.99 8.58 18.53
CA ARG A 814 -16.98 9.45 17.88
C ARG A 814 -17.61 8.73 16.71
N ILE A 815 -18.95 8.73 16.67
CA ILE A 815 -19.68 8.40 15.45
C ILE A 815 -19.46 9.54 14.45
N PHE A 816 -19.69 10.78 14.90
CA PHE A 816 -19.24 11.99 14.21
C PHE A 816 -18.73 13.03 15.22
N ASP A 817 -17.84 13.92 14.75
CA ASP A 817 -17.35 15.12 15.46
C ASP A 817 -17.06 16.22 14.44
N PHE A 818 -17.87 17.27 14.44
CA PHE A 818 -17.81 18.41 13.50
C PHE A 818 -17.45 19.67 14.28
N GLY A 819 -16.31 20.29 13.97
CA GLY A 819 -15.80 21.43 14.73
C GLY A 819 -14.67 22.19 14.05
N ASN A 820 -14.06 23.10 14.80
CA ASN A 820 -12.83 23.79 14.38
C ASN A 820 -11.65 23.39 15.27
N ASP A 821 -11.92 23.15 16.55
CA ASP A 821 -10.94 22.80 17.56
C ASP A 821 -11.65 22.21 18.81
N THR A 822 -10.94 22.13 19.94
CA THR A 822 -11.48 21.63 21.23
C THR A 822 -12.27 22.68 22.03
N SER A 823 -12.52 23.85 21.43
CA SER A 823 -13.32 24.94 21.98
C SER A 823 -14.66 25.10 21.26
N SER A 824 -14.72 24.77 19.97
CA SER A 824 -15.96 24.86 19.16
C SER A 824 -16.17 23.59 18.32
N TYR A 825 -17.17 22.79 18.70
CA TYR A 825 -17.46 21.47 18.11
C TYR A 825 -18.89 20.98 18.43
N MET A 826 -19.35 19.98 17.68
CA MET A 826 -20.48 19.13 18.04
C MET A 826 -20.19 17.67 17.69
N PHE A 827 -20.60 16.74 18.55
CA PHE A 827 -20.32 15.31 18.36
C PHE A 827 -21.46 14.41 18.79
N LEU A 828 -21.45 13.16 18.32
CA LEU A 828 -22.14 12.03 18.92
C LEU A 828 -21.13 10.93 19.28
N THR A 829 -21.09 10.53 20.56
CA THR A 829 -20.27 9.39 21.04
C THR A 829 -21.15 8.19 21.39
N PRO A 830 -20.80 6.94 21.01
CA PRO A 830 -21.58 5.76 21.38
C PRO A 830 -21.51 5.50 22.90
N SER A 831 -20.43 5.92 23.56
CA SER A 831 -20.24 5.80 25.01
C SER A 831 -19.29 6.86 25.57
N ASN A 832 -19.76 7.64 26.55
CA ASN A 832 -18.92 8.44 27.44
C ASN A 832 -18.43 7.65 28.69
N GLY A 833 -18.59 6.32 28.70
CA GLY A 833 -18.40 5.45 29.85
C GLY A 833 -19.68 5.11 30.63
N SER A 834 -20.79 5.79 30.32
CA SER A 834 -22.09 5.54 30.96
C SER A 834 -23.31 5.76 30.07
N SER A 835 -23.16 6.49 28.96
CA SER A 835 -24.26 6.91 28.10
C SER A 835 -23.77 7.21 26.69
N MET A 836 -24.62 6.99 25.69
CA MET A 836 -24.48 7.60 24.38
C MET A 836 -24.84 9.09 24.51
N ARG A 837 -24.01 9.99 23.98
CA ARG A 837 -24.14 11.44 24.22
C ARG A 837 -23.90 12.25 22.96
N PHE A 838 -24.84 13.13 22.67
CA PHE A 838 -24.61 14.29 21.82
C PHE A 838 -24.22 15.50 22.67
N ALA A 839 -23.28 16.29 22.19
CA ALA A 839 -22.93 17.59 22.76
C ALA A 839 -22.63 18.60 21.65
N ILE A 840 -22.92 19.87 21.91
CA ILE A 840 -22.50 21.02 21.10
C ILE A 840 -21.90 22.11 22.00
N LYS A 841 -20.85 22.77 21.53
CA LYS A 841 -20.08 23.77 22.26
C LYS A 841 -19.53 24.82 21.29
N ASP A 842 -19.54 26.07 21.72
CA ASP A 842 -18.82 27.17 21.08
C ASP A 842 -18.31 28.11 22.20
N GLY A 843 -17.10 27.84 22.67
CA GLY A 843 -16.64 28.31 23.98
C GLY A 843 -17.52 27.81 25.14
N GLY A 844 -17.37 28.40 26.33
CA GLY A 844 -18.24 28.09 27.48
C GLY A 844 -18.31 26.59 27.84
N GLY A 845 -19.50 26.12 28.23
CA GLY A 845 -19.77 24.72 28.59
C GLY A 845 -20.68 24.01 27.58
N GLU A 846 -20.53 22.70 27.46
CA GLU A 846 -21.30 21.86 26.51
C GLU A 846 -22.81 21.86 26.78
N GLN A 847 -23.62 21.88 25.71
CA GLN A 847 -25.06 21.67 25.75
C GLN A 847 -25.38 20.27 25.22
N THR A 848 -26.10 19.45 26.01
CA THR A 848 -26.04 17.99 25.81
C THR A 848 -27.42 17.33 25.77
N VAL A 849 -27.50 16.21 25.05
CA VAL A 849 -28.61 15.24 25.15
C VAL A 849 -28.02 13.84 25.16
N GLN A 850 -28.53 12.96 26.02
CA GLN A 850 -27.93 11.64 26.25
C GLN A 850 -28.97 10.59 26.56
N THR A 851 -28.64 9.33 26.26
CA THR A 851 -29.47 8.15 26.49
C THR A 851 -28.59 6.97 26.91
N ALA A 852 -29.16 5.77 27.02
CA ALA A 852 -28.38 4.55 27.24
C ALA A 852 -27.26 4.40 26.20
N THR A 853 -26.14 3.79 26.59
CA THR A 853 -25.01 3.47 25.70
C THR A 853 -25.47 2.68 24.48
N LEU A 854 -24.82 2.91 23.35
CA LEU A 854 -25.05 2.13 22.14
C LEU A 854 -24.73 0.64 22.41
N PRO A 855 -25.56 -0.31 21.99
CA PRO A 855 -25.26 -1.73 22.11
C PRO A 855 -23.98 -2.09 21.32
N VAL A 856 -23.20 -3.02 21.86
CA VAL A 856 -21.99 -3.54 21.21
C VAL A 856 -22.37 -4.68 20.25
N ASP A 857 -21.68 -4.75 19.11
CA ASP A 857 -21.84 -5.75 18.04
C ASP A 857 -23.27 -5.86 17.51
N GLN A 858 -23.98 -4.72 17.40
CA GLN A 858 -25.34 -4.65 16.90
C GLN A 858 -25.59 -3.41 16.04
N TRP A 859 -25.99 -3.62 14.79
CA TRP A 859 -26.52 -2.57 13.93
C TRP A 859 -27.68 -1.82 14.59
N THR A 860 -27.46 -0.53 14.81
CA THR A 860 -28.42 0.38 15.43
C THR A 860 -28.49 1.65 14.61
N HIS A 861 -29.70 2.03 14.17
CA HIS A 861 -29.90 3.31 13.51
C HIS A 861 -29.93 4.41 14.57
N VAL A 862 -29.02 5.37 14.49
CA VAL A 862 -28.95 6.52 15.40
C VAL A 862 -29.22 7.81 14.65
N ALA A 863 -29.89 8.76 15.29
CA ALA A 863 -30.03 10.09 14.71
C ALA A 863 -30.05 11.20 15.77
N VAL A 864 -29.50 12.36 15.40
CA VAL A 864 -29.57 13.61 16.16
C VAL A 864 -30.22 14.66 15.29
N THR A 865 -31.21 15.38 15.81
CA THR A 865 -31.77 16.57 15.17
C THR A 865 -31.59 17.79 16.07
N LEU A 866 -31.09 18.89 15.53
CA LEU A 866 -30.94 20.19 16.18
C LEU A 866 -31.75 21.23 15.42
N GLY A 867 -32.64 21.93 16.12
CA GLY A 867 -33.47 22.98 15.54
C GLY A 867 -34.54 23.50 16.50
N GLY A 868 -34.97 24.75 16.29
CA GLY A 868 -36.01 25.39 17.12
C GLY A 868 -35.65 25.49 18.60
N GLY A 869 -34.36 25.60 18.94
CA GLY A 869 -33.86 25.64 20.32
C GLY A 869 -33.83 24.28 21.04
N SER A 870 -33.89 23.17 20.29
CA SER A 870 -33.88 21.82 20.86
C SER A 870 -32.91 20.87 20.14
N ALA A 871 -32.31 19.96 20.90
CA ALA A 871 -31.62 18.77 20.40
C ALA A 871 -32.42 17.52 20.78
N LYS A 872 -32.58 16.59 19.83
CA LYS A 872 -33.30 15.32 20.03
C LYS A 872 -32.43 14.17 19.56
N LEU A 873 -32.47 13.07 20.31
CA LEU A 873 -31.72 11.84 20.03
C LEU A 873 -32.71 10.71 19.77
N TYR A 874 -32.49 9.97 18.68
CA TYR A 874 -33.31 8.85 18.24
C TYR A 874 -32.47 7.58 18.14
N VAL A 875 -33.08 6.44 18.48
CA VAL A 875 -32.49 5.10 18.36
C VAL A 875 -33.53 4.19 17.71
N ASN A 876 -33.16 3.53 16.62
CA ASN A 876 -34.06 2.72 15.80
C ASN A 876 -35.38 3.45 15.52
N GLY A 877 -35.25 4.71 15.05
CA GLY A 877 -36.37 5.57 14.66
C GLY A 877 -37.19 6.14 15.83
N ALA A 878 -36.99 5.65 17.06
CA ALA A 878 -37.74 6.10 18.23
C ALA A 878 -37.03 7.26 18.94
N LEU A 879 -37.78 8.30 19.32
CA LEU A 879 -37.26 9.40 20.13
C LEU A 879 -36.94 8.91 21.55
N VAL A 880 -35.66 8.94 21.94
CA VAL A 880 -35.22 8.44 23.26
C VAL A 880 -34.84 9.55 24.23
N ALA A 881 -34.45 10.73 23.73
CA ALA A 881 -34.11 11.87 24.60
C ALA A 881 -34.33 13.22 23.90
N THR A 882 -34.53 14.26 24.70
CA THR A 882 -34.70 15.65 24.23
C THR A 882 -34.10 16.62 25.23
N ASN A 883 -33.40 17.64 24.73
CA ASN A 883 -33.04 18.85 25.46
C ASN A 883 -33.65 20.06 24.74
N ASN A 884 -34.41 20.89 25.44
CA ASN A 884 -35.11 22.06 24.90
C ASN A 884 -34.45 23.41 25.27
N SER A 885 -33.19 23.35 25.70
CA SER A 885 -32.42 24.52 26.16
C SER A 885 -31.19 24.76 25.28
N LEU A 886 -31.26 24.43 23.99
CA LEU A 886 -30.16 24.64 23.07
C LEU A 886 -30.15 26.10 22.64
N THR A 887 -29.00 26.74 22.75
CA THR A 887 -28.77 28.12 22.29
C THR A 887 -27.63 28.21 21.29
N ILE A 888 -26.90 27.12 21.05
CA ILE A 888 -25.80 27.04 20.09
C ILE A 888 -26.31 26.28 18.87
N THR A 889 -25.93 26.76 17.69
CA THR A 889 -26.20 26.21 16.37
C THR A 889 -24.88 26.02 15.62
N PRO A 890 -24.83 25.12 14.61
CA PRO A 890 -23.60 24.90 13.84
C PRO A 890 -23.11 26.17 13.13
N SER A 891 -24.03 27.02 12.67
CA SER A 891 -23.70 28.31 12.05
C SER A 891 -22.99 29.31 12.97
N ASP A 892 -23.04 29.13 14.30
CA ASP A 892 -22.35 30.01 15.25
C ASP A 892 -20.82 29.88 15.16
N PHE A 893 -20.31 28.69 14.76
CA PHE A 893 -18.87 28.42 14.63
C PHE A 893 -18.45 27.90 13.24
N ALA A 894 -19.39 27.54 12.35
CA ALA A 894 -19.13 27.13 10.97
C ALA A 894 -18.02 26.05 10.85
N PRO A 895 -18.30 24.79 11.21
CA PRO A 895 -17.29 23.76 11.36
C PRO A 895 -16.54 23.45 10.05
N THR A 896 -15.21 23.45 10.13
CA THR A 896 -14.29 23.16 9.00
C THR A 896 -13.60 21.80 9.11
N ASN A 897 -13.45 21.26 10.31
CA ASN A 897 -12.95 19.92 10.58
C ASN A 897 -14.14 19.00 10.89
N ASN A 898 -14.59 18.24 9.89
CA ASN A 898 -15.79 17.41 10.01
C ASN A 898 -15.41 15.94 9.90
N TYR A 899 -15.55 15.18 10.98
CA TYR A 899 -15.14 13.77 11.00
C TYR A 899 -16.31 12.81 11.23
N LEU A 900 -16.27 11.68 10.55
CA LEU A 900 -16.92 10.43 10.95
C LEU A 900 -15.85 9.51 11.52
N GLY A 901 -16.04 9.00 12.74
CA GLY A 901 -15.09 8.07 13.36
C GLY A 901 -13.93 8.67 14.15
N LYS A 902 -13.73 9.99 14.15
CA LYS A 902 -12.61 10.67 14.83
C LYS A 902 -13.07 11.80 15.76
N SER A 903 -12.31 12.03 16.82
CA SER A 903 -12.50 13.14 17.77
C SER A 903 -11.61 14.33 17.46
N GLN A 904 -12.11 15.54 17.74
CA GLN A 904 -11.27 16.74 17.80
C GLN A 904 -10.21 16.67 18.91
N PHE A 905 -10.37 15.77 19.89
CA PHE A 905 -9.46 15.58 21.00
C PHE A 905 -8.47 14.45 20.69
N THR A 906 -7.19 14.78 20.63
CA THR A 906 -6.11 13.85 20.22
C THR A 906 -5.96 12.62 21.13
N ASN A 907 -6.46 12.66 22.36
CA ASN A 907 -6.38 11.54 23.32
C ASN A 907 -7.59 10.59 23.24
N ASP A 908 -8.64 10.96 22.52
CA ASP A 908 -9.81 10.10 22.35
C ASP A 908 -9.50 9.06 21.24
N PRO A 909 -9.88 7.78 21.44
CA PRO A 909 -9.69 6.75 20.43
C PRO A 909 -10.58 6.96 19.20
N LEU A 910 -10.13 6.48 18.04
CA LEU A 910 -10.96 6.37 16.84
C LEU A 910 -12.10 5.37 17.05
N LEU A 911 -13.15 5.48 16.24
CA LEU A 911 -14.27 4.56 16.27
C LEU A 911 -13.82 3.16 15.82
N ASN A 912 -14.01 2.19 16.71
CA ASN A 912 -13.92 0.77 16.41
C ASN A 912 -15.31 0.26 16.07
N GLY A 913 -15.61 0.16 14.78
CA GLY A 913 -16.90 -0.27 14.29
C GLY A 913 -17.20 0.19 12.87
N GLN A 914 -18.42 -0.09 12.43
CA GLN A 914 -18.86 0.03 11.05
C GLN A 914 -19.98 1.08 10.91
N LEU A 915 -20.01 1.78 9.78
CA LEU A 915 -21.03 2.77 9.43
C LEU A 915 -21.70 2.41 8.10
N ASN A 916 -23.01 2.70 8.00
CA ASN A 916 -23.77 2.58 6.76
C ASN A 916 -24.86 3.67 6.66
N ASP A 917 -25.26 4.02 5.44
CA ASP A 917 -26.34 5.00 5.12
C ASP A 917 -26.29 6.28 5.96
N VAL A 918 -25.14 6.96 6.01
CA VAL A 918 -25.00 8.20 6.77
C VAL A 918 -25.64 9.36 6.00
N LEU A 919 -26.52 10.11 6.67
CA LEU A 919 -27.16 11.32 6.18
C LEU A 919 -26.83 12.51 7.09
N VAL A 920 -26.37 13.59 6.48
CA VAL A 920 -26.19 14.90 7.11
C VAL A 920 -27.06 15.93 6.41
N THR A 921 -27.78 16.77 7.16
CA THR A 921 -28.56 17.86 6.58
C THR A 921 -28.46 19.16 7.39
N ASP A 922 -28.66 20.30 6.72
CA ASP A 922 -28.73 21.65 7.28
C ASP A 922 -30.09 22.01 7.93
N TYR A 923 -30.91 21.02 8.27
CA TYR A 923 -32.22 21.21 8.87
C TYR A 923 -32.61 20.05 9.79
N ALA A 924 -33.49 20.30 10.76
CA ALA A 924 -34.01 19.24 11.62
C ALA A 924 -35.08 18.40 10.90
N LEU A 925 -34.81 17.10 10.68
CA LEU A 925 -35.82 16.15 10.24
C LEU A 925 -36.89 15.93 11.32
N THR A 926 -38.12 15.68 10.87
CA THR A 926 -39.23 15.32 11.77
C THR A 926 -39.10 13.88 12.26
N ALA A 927 -39.75 13.54 13.37
CA ALA A 927 -39.75 12.16 13.89
C ALA A 927 -40.29 11.14 12.87
N THR A 928 -41.24 11.53 12.01
CA THR A 928 -41.76 10.67 10.94
C THR A 928 -40.72 10.45 9.84
N GLN A 929 -39.97 11.48 9.47
CA GLN A 929 -38.87 11.35 8.50
C GLN A 929 -37.75 10.45 9.06
N ILE A 930 -37.34 10.66 10.32
CA ILE A 930 -36.34 9.80 10.98
C ILE A 930 -36.79 8.33 11.05
N ALA A 931 -38.06 8.07 11.37
CA ALA A 931 -38.59 6.70 11.34
C ALA A 931 -38.65 6.13 9.91
N GLY A 932 -38.84 6.98 8.91
CA GLY A 932 -38.83 6.62 7.49
C GLY A 932 -37.48 6.13 7.00
N LEU A 933 -36.37 6.77 7.43
CA LEU A 933 -35.01 6.41 7.00
C LEU A 933 -34.64 4.93 7.24
N MET A 934 -35.28 4.25 8.19
CA MET A 934 -35.01 2.84 8.47
C MET A 934 -35.62 1.84 7.47
N ALA A 935 -36.52 2.29 6.59
CA ALA A 935 -37.34 1.39 5.76
C ALA A 935 -37.66 1.98 4.38
N ASN A 936 -36.96 3.03 3.95
CA ASN A 936 -37.30 3.82 2.79
C ASN A 936 -36.24 3.67 1.69
N THR A 937 -36.68 3.40 0.47
CA THR A 937 -35.82 3.36 -0.71
C THR A 937 -35.82 4.75 -1.34
N PRO A 938 -34.65 5.36 -1.63
CA PRO A 938 -34.64 6.63 -2.34
C PRO A 938 -35.36 6.56 -3.70
N PRO A 939 -35.88 7.68 -4.23
CA PRO A 939 -36.35 7.75 -5.61
C PRO A 939 -35.24 7.29 -6.57
N VAL A 940 -35.59 6.77 -7.75
CA VAL A 940 -34.61 6.38 -8.77
C VAL A 940 -34.91 7.12 -10.07
N PHE A 941 -33.91 7.78 -10.64
CA PHE A 941 -34.00 8.35 -11.99
C PHE A 941 -33.90 7.25 -13.05
N ALA A 942 -34.65 7.39 -14.14
CA ALA A 942 -34.68 6.40 -15.22
C ALA A 942 -33.36 6.29 -16.03
N ALA A 943 -32.46 7.26 -15.89
CA ALA A 943 -31.13 7.29 -16.51
C ALA A 943 -30.17 8.09 -15.61
N ALA A 944 -28.88 7.73 -15.65
CA ALA A 944 -27.83 8.48 -14.94
C ALA A 944 -27.67 9.92 -15.47
N GLU A 945 -27.97 10.11 -16.77
CA GLU A 945 -28.01 11.41 -17.44
C GLU A 945 -29.36 11.62 -18.15
N VAL A 946 -29.94 12.82 -18.03
CA VAL A 946 -31.21 13.22 -18.64
C VAL A 946 -31.00 14.38 -19.59
N ASN A 947 -31.07 14.12 -20.91
CA ASN A 947 -31.02 15.16 -21.92
C ASN A 947 -32.41 15.76 -22.19
N LEU A 948 -32.58 17.07 -22.00
CA LEU A 948 -33.87 17.76 -22.19
C LEU A 948 -34.03 18.44 -23.55
N GLY A 949 -33.08 18.22 -24.46
CA GLY A 949 -33.07 18.82 -25.79
C GLY A 949 -32.62 20.29 -25.80
N PRO A 950 -32.52 20.91 -26.99
CA PRO A 950 -31.82 22.17 -27.13
C PRO A 950 -32.58 23.38 -26.57
N ALA A 951 -31.87 24.26 -25.87
CA ALA A 951 -32.36 25.56 -25.41
C ALA A 951 -31.78 26.70 -26.28
N PRO A 952 -32.63 27.56 -26.89
CA PRO A 952 -32.15 28.69 -27.65
C PRO A 952 -31.57 29.79 -26.74
N ILE A 953 -30.38 30.29 -27.09
CA ILE A 953 -29.72 31.40 -26.39
C ILE A 953 -30.61 32.66 -26.44
N ASP A 954 -30.59 33.44 -25.36
CA ASP A 954 -31.35 34.67 -25.13
C ASP A 954 -32.88 34.51 -25.23
N THR A 955 -33.37 33.27 -25.16
CA THR A 955 -34.80 32.94 -25.25
C THR A 955 -35.25 32.17 -24.02
N PRO A 956 -36.43 32.46 -23.45
CA PRO A 956 -36.96 31.66 -22.35
C PRO A 956 -37.08 30.18 -22.71
N PHE A 957 -36.41 29.34 -21.91
CA PHE A 957 -36.49 27.90 -21.94
C PHE A 957 -37.47 27.41 -20.87
N SER A 958 -38.21 26.36 -21.19
CA SER A 958 -39.07 25.63 -20.26
C SER A 958 -38.94 24.13 -20.50
N GLY A 959 -38.84 23.35 -19.42
CA GLY A 959 -38.77 21.89 -19.45
C GLY A 959 -39.47 21.29 -18.24
N SER A 960 -39.38 19.96 -18.07
CA SER A 960 -39.92 19.28 -16.89
C SER A 960 -39.17 18.00 -16.60
N LEU A 961 -38.87 17.78 -15.32
CA LEU A 961 -38.37 16.52 -14.75
C LEU A 961 -39.47 15.65 -14.15
N ALA A 962 -40.70 16.17 -14.07
CA ALA A 962 -41.82 15.45 -13.46
C ALA A 962 -42.00 14.06 -14.07
N GLY A 963 -41.91 13.03 -13.23
CA GLY A 963 -42.07 11.63 -13.62
C GLY A 963 -40.81 10.95 -14.18
N LEU A 964 -39.67 11.64 -14.18
CA LEU A 964 -38.37 11.07 -14.57
C LEU A 964 -37.66 10.35 -13.43
N ALA A 965 -38.02 10.66 -12.17
CA ALA A 965 -37.70 9.84 -11.01
C ALA A 965 -38.96 9.14 -10.49
N THR A 966 -38.80 7.87 -10.12
CA THR A 966 -39.86 7.03 -9.55
C THR A 966 -39.42 6.45 -8.22
N ASP A 967 -40.34 6.39 -7.28
CA ASP A 967 -40.10 5.81 -5.97
C ASP A 967 -40.73 4.41 -5.87
N ALA A 968 -39.99 3.46 -5.28
CA ALA A 968 -40.45 2.10 -5.08
C ALA A 968 -41.42 1.98 -3.89
N ASP A 969 -41.37 2.91 -2.93
CA ASP A 969 -42.24 2.98 -1.76
C ASP A 969 -43.66 3.44 -2.13
N PRO A 970 -44.70 2.60 -1.97
CA PRO A 970 -46.05 2.95 -2.37
C PRO A 970 -46.63 4.14 -1.59
N GLY A 971 -47.00 5.21 -2.32
CA GLY A 971 -47.66 6.39 -1.75
C GLY A 971 -46.73 7.57 -1.50
N ASP A 972 -45.43 7.41 -1.76
CA ASP A 972 -44.46 8.48 -1.65
C ASP A 972 -44.52 9.43 -2.86
N SER A 973 -44.40 10.72 -2.60
CA SER A 973 -44.39 11.76 -3.63
C SER A 973 -42.98 12.28 -3.85
N VAL A 974 -42.54 12.36 -5.10
CA VAL A 974 -41.22 12.89 -5.45
C VAL A 974 -41.28 14.40 -5.70
N THR A 975 -40.35 15.13 -5.08
CA THR A 975 -40.09 16.54 -5.31
C THR A 975 -38.71 16.75 -5.92
N TYR A 976 -38.52 17.83 -6.68
CA TYR A 976 -37.27 18.09 -7.40
C TYR A 976 -36.63 19.41 -6.99
N ALA A 977 -35.30 19.46 -6.94
CA ALA A 977 -34.55 20.68 -6.67
C ALA A 977 -33.24 20.73 -7.45
N LYS A 978 -32.82 21.92 -7.89
CA LYS A 978 -31.50 22.09 -8.49
C LYS A 978 -30.47 21.95 -7.37
N ALA A 979 -29.61 20.93 -7.46
CA ALA A 979 -28.47 20.78 -6.56
C ALA A 979 -27.32 21.66 -7.05
N ASN A 980 -27.00 21.58 -8.36
CA ASN A 980 -25.94 22.35 -9.00
C ASN A 980 -26.30 22.69 -10.47
N GLY A 981 -25.58 23.64 -11.06
CA GLY A 981 -25.63 23.99 -12.46
C GLY A 981 -25.92 25.48 -12.71
N PRO A 982 -25.71 25.96 -13.94
CA PRO A 982 -25.75 27.37 -14.31
C PRO A 982 -26.91 28.18 -13.69
N ALA A 983 -26.63 29.42 -13.30
CA ALA A 983 -27.60 30.30 -12.63
C ALA A 983 -28.88 30.54 -13.44
N TRP A 984 -28.84 30.40 -14.77
CA TRP A 984 -29.94 30.75 -15.65
C TRP A 984 -31.15 29.81 -15.54
N LEU A 985 -30.97 28.56 -15.08
CA LEU A 985 -32.04 27.57 -14.96
C LEU A 985 -32.51 27.42 -13.51
N THR A 986 -33.82 27.45 -13.31
CA THR A 986 -34.49 27.17 -12.03
C THR A 986 -35.26 25.85 -12.12
N VAL A 987 -35.19 25.05 -11.06
CA VAL A 987 -35.98 23.81 -10.88
C VAL A 987 -36.99 24.05 -9.76
N ALA A 988 -38.28 23.87 -10.04
CA ALA A 988 -39.33 23.91 -9.03
C ALA A 988 -39.56 22.54 -8.40
N ALA A 989 -40.12 22.51 -7.17
CA ALA A 989 -40.40 21.28 -6.41
C ALA A 989 -41.25 20.24 -7.15
N ASN A 990 -42.08 20.64 -8.11
CA ASN A 990 -42.88 19.74 -8.93
C ASN A 990 -42.16 19.24 -10.21
N GLY A 991 -40.87 19.55 -10.36
CA GLY A 991 -40.06 19.20 -11.54
C GLY A 991 -40.13 20.21 -12.68
N ALA A 992 -40.91 21.30 -12.59
CA ALA A 992 -40.97 22.29 -13.66
C ALA A 992 -39.65 23.07 -13.76
N LEU A 993 -39.15 23.24 -14.99
CA LEU A 993 -37.92 23.96 -15.30
C LEU A 993 -38.23 25.26 -16.02
N SER A 994 -37.53 26.33 -15.67
CA SER A 994 -37.60 27.61 -16.40
C SER A 994 -36.28 28.36 -16.33
N GLY A 995 -35.92 29.05 -17.41
CA GLY A 995 -34.70 29.84 -17.45
C GLY A 995 -34.48 30.58 -18.76
N THR A 996 -33.39 31.33 -18.88
CA THR A 996 -32.97 31.93 -20.17
C THR A 996 -31.44 31.84 -20.29
N PRO A 997 -30.90 30.91 -21.10
CA PRO A 997 -29.45 30.80 -21.27
C PRO A 997 -28.92 32.04 -21.99
N THR A 998 -27.79 32.58 -21.51
CA THR A 998 -27.19 33.83 -22.04
C THR A 998 -25.75 33.67 -22.50
N ASP A 999 -25.14 32.49 -22.31
CA ASP A 999 -23.73 32.25 -22.59
C ASP A 999 -23.53 31.42 -23.88
N PRO A 1000 -22.85 31.95 -24.92
CA PRO A 1000 -22.49 31.23 -26.12
C PRO A 1000 -21.26 30.31 -25.99
N GLY A 1001 -20.61 30.24 -24.83
CA GLY A 1001 -19.34 29.53 -24.62
C GLY A 1001 -19.40 28.01 -24.71
N LEU A 1002 -20.53 27.38 -24.38
CA LEU A 1002 -20.68 25.92 -24.38
C LEU A 1002 -21.85 25.47 -25.26
N ALA A 1003 -21.61 24.46 -26.10
CA ALA A 1003 -22.64 23.86 -26.95
C ALA A 1003 -23.64 23.00 -26.15
N THR A 1004 -23.29 22.56 -24.94
CA THR A 1004 -24.14 21.83 -23.98
C THR A 1004 -23.87 22.34 -22.58
N GLN A 1005 -24.92 22.46 -21.77
CA GLN A 1005 -24.88 22.90 -20.38
C GLN A 1005 -25.41 21.78 -19.49
N GLU A 1006 -24.76 21.55 -18.35
CA GLU A 1006 -25.09 20.45 -17.45
C GLU A 1006 -25.58 20.96 -16.08
N PHE A 1007 -26.49 20.22 -15.45
CA PHE A 1007 -27.12 20.58 -14.18
C PHE A 1007 -27.26 19.34 -13.30
N VAL A 1008 -26.86 19.39 -12.03
CA VAL A 1008 -27.15 18.31 -11.08
C VAL A 1008 -28.50 18.57 -10.43
N VAL A 1009 -29.41 17.59 -10.49
CA VAL A 1009 -30.78 17.74 -9.98
C VAL A 1009 -31.12 16.62 -9.00
N ALA A 1010 -31.69 17.01 -7.86
CA ALA A 1010 -32.17 16.13 -6.80
C ALA A 1010 -33.63 15.70 -7.05
N ALA A 1011 -33.95 14.46 -6.72
CA ALA A 1011 -35.29 13.94 -6.50
C ALA A 1011 -35.42 13.46 -5.05
N THR A 1012 -36.28 14.10 -4.27
CA THR A 1012 -36.50 13.80 -2.85
C THR A 1012 -37.91 13.26 -2.63
N ASP A 1013 -38.03 12.14 -1.93
CA ASP A 1013 -39.33 11.58 -1.54
C ASP A 1013 -39.95 12.30 -0.33
N SER A 1014 -41.15 11.87 0.06
CA SER A 1014 -41.87 12.45 1.20
C SER A 1014 -41.30 12.09 2.58
N ARG A 1015 -40.44 11.09 2.66
CA ARG A 1015 -39.76 10.63 3.88
C ARG A 1015 -38.34 11.21 4.02
N GLY A 1016 -37.84 11.87 2.99
CA GLY A 1016 -36.60 12.62 2.96
C GLY A 1016 -35.40 11.90 2.33
N ALA A 1017 -35.56 10.71 1.74
CA ALA A 1017 -34.46 10.12 0.97
C ALA A 1017 -34.37 10.77 -0.41
N VAL A 1018 -33.15 10.84 -0.94
CA VAL A 1018 -32.83 11.65 -2.12
C VAL A 1018 -31.98 10.85 -3.09
N SER A 1019 -32.21 11.04 -4.39
CA SER A 1019 -31.31 10.63 -5.47
C SER A 1019 -31.06 11.76 -6.46
N TYR A 1020 -30.07 11.58 -7.33
CA TYR A 1020 -29.57 12.64 -8.20
C TYR A 1020 -29.31 12.13 -9.61
N THR A 1021 -29.29 13.06 -10.56
CA THR A 1021 -28.93 12.83 -11.96
C THR A 1021 -28.30 14.08 -12.54
N VAL A 1022 -27.50 13.91 -13.60
CA VAL A 1022 -27.02 15.01 -14.43
C VAL A 1022 -28.04 15.28 -15.53
N VAL A 1023 -28.50 16.51 -15.64
CA VAL A 1023 -29.40 16.99 -16.69
C VAL A 1023 -28.59 17.77 -17.71
N THR A 1024 -28.64 17.37 -18.98
CA THR A 1024 -27.91 18.03 -20.07
C THR A 1024 -28.85 18.81 -21.00
N ILE A 1025 -28.46 20.04 -21.33
CA ILE A 1025 -29.21 20.96 -22.19
C ILE A 1025 -28.26 21.53 -23.26
N PRO A 1026 -28.32 21.02 -24.50
CA PRO A 1026 -27.62 21.62 -25.63
C PRO A 1026 -28.06 23.09 -25.84
N LEU A 1027 -27.13 24.03 -26.03
CA LEU A 1027 -27.48 25.40 -26.39
C LEU A 1027 -27.50 25.58 -27.91
N GLN A 1028 -28.58 26.18 -28.41
CA GLN A 1028 -28.71 26.52 -29.83
C GLN A 1028 -28.59 28.03 -30.03
N GLY A 1029 -27.66 28.45 -30.88
CA GLY A 1029 -27.50 29.86 -31.25
C GLY A 1029 -28.82 30.46 -31.72
N ALA A 1030 -29.13 31.69 -31.29
CA ALA A 1030 -30.34 32.39 -31.69
C ALA A 1030 -30.47 32.39 -33.21
N VAL A 1031 -31.55 31.81 -33.74
CA VAL A 1031 -31.81 31.80 -35.18
C VAL A 1031 -31.95 33.25 -35.63
N GLY A 1032 -30.89 33.80 -36.23
CA GLY A 1032 -30.88 35.15 -36.72
C GLY A 1032 -32.06 35.37 -37.67
N ARG A 1033 -32.98 36.26 -37.29
CA ARG A 1033 -33.54 37.16 -38.30
C ARG A 1033 -32.35 37.86 -38.92
N GLY A 1034 -32.19 37.72 -40.24
CA GLY A 1034 -31.04 38.24 -40.97
C GLY A 1034 -30.71 39.70 -40.63
N PRO A 1035 -29.45 40.11 -40.77
CA PRO A 1035 -28.98 41.40 -40.32
C PRO A 1035 -29.77 42.51 -41.00
N VAL A 1036 -30.51 43.29 -40.22
CA VAL A 1036 -30.94 44.62 -40.65
C VAL A 1036 -29.71 45.51 -40.55
N LEU A 1037 -28.97 45.62 -41.66
CA LEU A 1037 -27.93 46.62 -41.82
C LEU A 1037 -28.60 48.00 -41.81
N ALA A 1038 -28.56 48.67 -40.66
CA ALA A 1038 -28.75 50.11 -40.60
C ALA A 1038 -27.46 50.77 -41.09
N PHE A 1039 -27.45 51.25 -42.34
CA PHE A 1039 -26.39 52.10 -42.85
C PHE A 1039 -26.52 53.49 -42.21
N SER A 1040 -25.53 53.90 -41.42
CA SER A 1040 -25.19 55.32 -41.29
C SER A 1040 -24.38 55.74 -42.52
N ALA A 1041 -24.78 56.85 -43.13
CA ALA A 1041 -24.09 57.49 -44.24
C ALA A 1041 -22.72 58.05 -43.81
N ASP A 1042 -21.85 58.23 -44.81
CA ASP A 1042 -20.46 58.71 -44.79
C ASP A 1042 -19.45 57.60 -44.42
N GLU A 1043 -18.51 57.17 -45.25
CA GLU A 1043 -17.76 57.85 -46.31
C GLU A 1043 -17.25 56.82 -47.34
N GLN A 1044 -17.22 57.24 -48.60
CA GLN A 1044 -16.91 56.46 -49.79
C GLN A 1044 -15.56 56.91 -50.37
N ALA A 1045 -14.60 55.99 -50.52
CA ALA A 1045 -13.47 56.00 -51.48
C ALA A 1045 -12.58 54.79 -51.15
N ASP A 1046 -12.09 53.90 -52.02
CA ASP A 1046 -11.94 53.88 -53.47
C ASP A 1046 -11.55 52.41 -53.83
N ALA A 1047 -12.31 51.69 -54.65
CA ALA A 1047 -11.84 50.46 -55.34
C ALA A 1047 -12.84 49.99 -56.43
N PRO A 1048 -12.42 49.78 -57.70
CA PRO A 1048 -13.30 49.26 -58.75
C PRO A 1048 -13.30 47.72 -58.87
N GLN A 1049 -14.53 47.20 -58.93
CA GLN A 1049 -15.10 45.96 -59.50
C GLN A 1049 -14.22 44.90 -60.21
N ALA A 1050 -14.45 43.63 -59.85
CA ALA A 1050 -14.83 42.58 -60.82
C ALA A 1050 -15.63 41.43 -60.15
N ILE A 1051 -16.58 40.88 -60.90
CA ILE A 1051 -17.77 40.10 -60.52
C ILE A 1051 -17.59 38.60 -60.83
N ILE A 1052 -17.93 37.77 -59.83
CA ILE A 1052 -18.83 36.58 -59.83
C ILE A 1052 -18.88 35.64 -61.05
N ASP A 1053 -18.84 34.31 -60.79
CA ASP A 1053 -19.68 33.31 -61.48
C ASP A 1053 -19.89 32.00 -60.64
N ALA A 1054 -21.06 31.90 -60.00
CA ALA A 1054 -22.03 30.76 -59.93
C ALA A 1054 -21.65 29.34 -59.36
N PRO A 1055 -22.60 28.41 -59.09
CA PRO A 1055 -22.91 27.87 -57.74
C PRO A 1055 -22.77 26.33 -57.57
N ILE A 1056 -22.81 25.80 -56.34
CA ILE A 1056 -22.97 24.35 -56.07
C ILE A 1056 -24.26 24.07 -55.30
N ALA A 1057 -25.02 23.13 -55.84
CA ALA A 1057 -26.32 22.65 -55.40
C ALA A 1057 -26.24 21.51 -54.35
N ALA A 1058 -27.37 21.25 -53.71
CA ALA A 1058 -27.58 20.41 -52.55
C ALA A 1058 -27.72 18.88 -52.81
N ALA A 1059 -27.33 18.12 -51.77
CA ALA A 1059 -27.92 16.92 -51.14
C ALA A 1059 -28.33 15.66 -51.94
N ALA A 1060 -27.93 14.47 -51.46
CA ALA A 1060 -28.84 13.45 -50.85
C ALA A 1060 -28.12 12.15 -50.39
N GLN A 1061 -28.79 11.49 -49.44
CA GLN A 1061 -28.53 10.27 -48.63
C GLN A 1061 -28.25 8.93 -49.36
N VAL A 1062 -27.88 7.88 -48.58
CA VAL A 1062 -28.34 6.45 -48.55
C VAL A 1062 -27.33 5.63 -47.70
N ASP A 1063 -27.59 4.56 -46.92
CA ASP A 1063 -28.77 3.87 -46.34
C ASP A 1063 -28.23 2.66 -45.51
N LEU A 1064 -29.00 2.15 -44.55
CA LEU A 1064 -28.67 1.08 -43.59
C LEU A 1064 -29.51 -0.19 -43.87
N ASN A 1065 -28.86 -1.34 -44.11
CA ASN A 1065 -29.43 -2.71 -44.05
C ASN A 1065 -28.27 -3.69 -43.75
N LEU A 1066 -28.16 -4.45 -42.65
CA LEU A 1066 -28.98 -5.48 -41.97
C LEU A 1066 -28.67 -6.94 -42.41
N LEU A 1067 -28.05 -7.70 -41.47
CA LEU A 1067 -28.23 -9.12 -41.06
C LEU A 1067 -27.56 -10.35 -41.78
N LEU A 1068 -27.00 -11.21 -40.90
CA LEU A 1068 -26.94 -12.71 -40.85
C LEU A 1068 -25.67 -13.52 -41.23
N THR A 1069 -24.90 -13.91 -40.19
CA THR A 1069 -24.49 -15.27 -39.72
C THR A 1069 -24.23 -16.45 -40.69
N LEU A 1070 -23.07 -17.14 -40.58
CA LEU A 1070 -22.83 -18.43 -39.84
C LEU A 1070 -21.53 -19.18 -40.30
N ASP A 1071 -20.82 -19.69 -39.27
CA ASP A 1071 -20.05 -20.95 -39.16
C ASP A 1071 -18.58 -21.15 -39.60
N HIS A 1072 -17.80 -21.52 -38.57
CA HIS A 1072 -16.84 -22.64 -38.43
C HIS A 1072 -15.34 -22.49 -38.79
N LEU A 1073 -14.50 -22.53 -37.72
CA LEU A 1073 -13.46 -23.53 -37.37
C LEU A 1073 -12.11 -22.95 -36.90
N ASP A 1074 -11.59 -23.62 -35.86
CA ASP A 1074 -10.48 -23.33 -34.94
C ASP A 1074 -9.04 -23.37 -35.51
N ALA A 1075 -8.18 -22.64 -34.77
CA ALA A 1075 -6.82 -22.92 -34.25
C ALA A 1075 -5.68 -23.49 -35.14
N THR A 1076 -4.49 -22.86 -35.06
CA THR A 1076 -3.29 -23.31 -34.30
C THR A 1076 -1.97 -22.72 -34.84
N ASP A 1077 -1.09 -22.35 -33.90
CA ASP A 1077 0.37 -22.50 -33.83
C ASP A 1077 1.39 -21.66 -34.65
N ASP A 1078 2.30 -21.12 -33.84
CA ASP A 1078 3.68 -20.68 -34.01
C ASP A 1078 4.54 -21.40 -35.07
N ALA A 1079 5.50 -20.65 -35.64
CA ALA A 1079 6.93 -20.89 -35.43
C ALA A 1079 7.80 -20.00 -36.34
N TRP A 1080 8.56 -19.09 -35.72
CA TRP A 1080 9.71 -18.45 -36.33
C TRP A 1080 10.88 -19.44 -36.40
N ALA A 1081 11.27 -19.84 -37.62
CA ALA A 1081 12.52 -20.53 -37.84
C ALA A 1081 13.12 -20.20 -39.22
N SER A 1082 14.44 -20.06 -39.21
CA SER A 1082 15.39 -20.19 -40.32
C SER A 1082 15.64 -18.97 -41.23
N LEU A 1083 16.75 -18.27 -40.93
CA LEU A 1083 17.62 -17.73 -41.98
C LEU A 1083 19.06 -18.13 -41.66
N ALA A 1084 19.58 -19.08 -42.44
CA ALA A 1084 20.99 -19.44 -42.53
C ALA A 1084 21.50 -19.03 -43.91
N GLU A 1085 22.51 -18.13 -43.92
CA GLU A 1085 23.76 -18.12 -44.73
C GLU A 1085 23.67 -18.22 -46.29
N PRO A 1086 24.74 -17.95 -47.10
CA PRO A 1086 26.10 -17.47 -46.79
C PRO A 1086 26.70 -16.35 -47.68
N VAL A 1087 27.63 -15.60 -47.06
CA VAL A 1087 29.02 -15.23 -47.41
C VAL A 1087 29.56 -15.24 -48.86
N ALA A 1088 30.23 -14.14 -49.26
CA ALA A 1088 31.65 -14.09 -49.72
C ALA A 1088 32.08 -12.65 -50.11
N ALA A 1089 33.32 -12.17 -50.03
CA ALA A 1089 34.55 -12.44 -49.28
C ALA A 1089 35.61 -11.41 -49.77
N GLY A 1090 36.55 -10.99 -48.91
CA GLY A 1090 37.93 -10.67 -49.34
C GLY A 1090 38.59 -9.42 -48.75
N ALA A 1091 39.29 -9.55 -47.63
CA ALA A 1091 40.74 -9.29 -47.51
C ALA A 1091 41.26 -9.64 -46.10
N GLU A 1092 42.46 -10.19 -46.07
CA GLU A 1092 43.12 -10.99 -45.04
C GLU A 1092 43.56 -10.23 -43.77
N ILE A 1093 43.46 -10.89 -42.60
CA ILE A 1093 44.46 -10.80 -41.51
C ILE A 1093 44.42 -12.11 -40.71
N ASP A 1094 45.58 -12.73 -40.48
CA ASP A 1094 45.79 -13.78 -39.46
C ASP A 1094 47.16 -13.58 -38.82
N GLU A 1095 47.19 -13.37 -37.49
CA GLU A 1095 47.91 -14.22 -36.54
C GLU A 1095 47.82 -13.67 -35.09
N ALA A 1096 47.41 -14.58 -34.19
CA ALA A 1096 47.73 -14.67 -32.75
C ALA A 1096 46.94 -13.86 -31.70
N ALA A 1097 45.89 -14.51 -31.20
CA ALA A 1097 45.54 -14.82 -29.80
C ALA A 1097 45.90 -13.89 -28.60
N GLN A 1098 44.82 -13.68 -27.82
CA GLN A 1098 44.68 -13.64 -26.35
C GLN A 1098 44.80 -12.32 -25.55
N ALA A 1099 43.68 -12.06 -24.86
CA ALA A 1099 43.51 -11.55 -23.49
C ALA A 1099 43.36 -10.03 -23.24
N ASP A 1100 42.38 -9.75 -22.36
CA ASP A 1100 42.15 -8.58 -21.53
C ASP A 1100 41.59 -7.30 -22.18
N LEU A 1101 40.25 -7.21 -22.19
CA LEU A 1101 39.58 -5.90 -22.10
C LEU A 1101 39.28 -5.60 -20.64
N ASN A 1102 39.83 -4.48 -20.20
CA ASN A 1102 39.96 -3.99 -18.84
C ASN A 1102 38.75 -3.13 -18.42
N ALA A 1103 38.54 -3.05 -17.11
CA ALA A 1103 37.44 -2.40 -16.39
C ALA A 1103 37.27 -0.88 -16.61
N ALA A 1104 37.92 -0.28 -17.62
CA ALA A 1104 37.82 1.17 -17.90
C ALA A 1104 36.85 1.50 -19.06
N GLN A 1105 36.20 0.51 -19.67
CA GLN A 1105 35.21 0.73 -20.73
C GLN A 1105 33.76 0.45 -20.30
N PHE A 1106 33.54 -0.01 -19.07
CA PHE A 1106 32.20 -0.22 -18.49
C PHE A 1106 31.63 1.05 -17.83
N ASP A 1107 32.50 1.96 -17.33
CA ASP A 1107 32.09 3.19 -16.62
C ASP A 1107 31.59 4.33 -17.54
N GLY A 1108 31.60 4.16 -18.85
CA GLY A 1108 31.14 5.19 -19.80
C GLY A 1108 29.64 5.16 -20.13
N ALA A 1109 28.94 4.08 -19.80
CA ALA A 1109 27.55 3.86 -20.25
C ALA A 1109 26.49 4.14 -19.17
N PHE A 1110 26.88 4.46 -17.93
CA PHE A 1110 25.96 4.67 -16.79
C PHE A 1110 25.88 6.13 -16.31
N ALA A 1111 26.27 7.10 -17.13
CA ALA A 1111 26.24 8.52 -16.75
C ALA A 1111 25.08 9.32 -17.37
N SER A 1112 23.98 8.68 -17.80
CA SER A 1112 22.77 9.40 -18.24
C SER A 1112 21.47 8.61 -18.06
N LEU A 1113 21.34 7.86 -16.96
CA LEU A 1113 20.07 7.36 -16.46
C LEU A 1113 20.05 7.52 -14.94
#